data_AF-A0AAD6VFI9-F1
#
_entry.id   AF-A0AAD6VFI9-F1
#
_cell.length_a   1.000
_cell.length_b   1.000
_cell.length_c   1.000
_cell.angle_alpha   90.00
_cell.angle_beta   90.00
_cell.angle_gamma   90.00
#
_symmetry.space_group_name_H-M   'P 1'
#
loop_
_entity.id
_entity.type
_entity.pdbx_description
1 polymer ?
#
loop_
_entity_poly.entity_id
_entity_poly.type
_entity_poly.pdbx_seq_one_letter_code
_entity_poly.pdbx_strand_id
1 'polypeptide(L)'
;MSSEIKPDEIVYIETYPRIGIARVGNSKEYYIGPEIPGRNDTPNAGTAEEGFKDKDMKVRRQAARFRVYAFGKNHEVLGELNSDSGFELAWEVEVANKKPSYYAFMGRTQPGAFQAGNTTLRNPTVQPTLPPDERTDCIIAPGPKTIKSNSKQTIDMTGHFKGSAKEPVEVYLGSIKVDDKGRLLVLPGHGYSHCIDNPEDPWPLILTDFDNPNWVDDTCDGTVRARVSHGKYAWFSDTAHVVCTTPKYASAIYAPTTLYDVMENVYAKKKGNGDVSSVLGEVEYWRDIWELTQRPVLLSWVNGQANGGHGPGRIGNFFDPEWQDKLQSTSPEHEATRKIILGRMRLPYVDETEVARRGQAFEYFMPWLSGDGGRTTEGDETTFSSVTELQYARLKKWADGDFVVNPKNRPNPPPRFEDIKLEDQPVALTRASLEWTIGSPLYPGIEISWNAEEPETYDLSAEALALGPLGFRLNKSVKPGELTRYLSLPWQSDFYMCRNYWWPSARPDAILSQKVLSDVTTQYGWDAVLKAINLSQKKEPSPAADALANHVPWERGIHQNYTDVYSDQPLFANTDMAQNWHKLGFIVRVDPPGQKLLPVENHPTLPIFAETQRQHPHPQEMKRGDDVRNPNLPVFALHPQALTSFEAHTKSRNIEFRMPRPDNRASNPTPGGISRGIPKSDWRSRWGNHPITTLDSLKKHLHFAMAIELSTIPLYLYAMYSIKLPANKIKDPRFWDPVTNAIRGIVAEEMLHLTLAGNVLKAIGGTPKLYAQTYDDIKIFPTYKMVMPGRVPKLEMKLRQATKPNFDTFLGIELPQGREDPPVGADEYHTLGQFYESVKDGLKYLAGHMGEQKLFHHESLPYQFAPGIGYQPRVQNAGGSIVVKDLKTSLEALDVIVEEGEGRDDSEFAGDERAHYFVFKDLMEGSQTWEVYNVPEDPTTEWYAKLGLRQIYHVSRTFDAAYCYLLLTIEKLWTMSEEEERRKLVLANMYSLMLGVLAPLAKLLVTQPLNDGTDRVAAPCFCWYDFKAGQGTPFKQLRAEMKATMLSYVQVAAETDDQVVEHDFGDQIQTLLPIQTALDSMMDIDTYEPPTGRITRKGLNVAHTQGFKGFA
;
A
#
# COMPACT_ATOMS: atom_id res chain seq x y z
N MET A 1 -14.47 0.30 47.88
CA MET A 1 -13.68 0.10 49.11
C MET A 1 -12.50 -0.77 48.71
N SER A 2 -11.30 -0.22 48.54
CA SER A 2 -10.12 -1.05 48.26
C SER A 2 -9.81 -1.87 49.51
N SER A 3 -9.62 -3.17 49.35
CA SER A 3 -8.95 -3.98 50.37
C SER A 3 -7.63 -3.31 50.72
N GLU A 4 -7.40 -3.08 52.01
CA GLU A 4 -6.15 -2.54 52.52
C GLU A 4 -4.99 -3.48 52.14
N ILE A 5 -4.00 -2.98 51.39
CA ILE A 5 -2.83 -3.77 50.97
C ILE A 5 -1.98 -4.01 52.22
N LYS A 6 -1.89 -5.26 52.67
CA LYS A 6 -1.09 -5.58 53.86
C LYS A 6 0.39 -5.71 53.47
N PRO A 7 1.30 -4.93 54.09
CA PRO A 7 2.74 -5.00 53.80
C PRO A 7 3.35 -6.41 53.89
N ASP A 8 2.87 -7.24 54.83
CA ASP A 8 3.35 -8.61 55.03
C ASP A 8 2.99 -9.59 53.89
N GLU A 9 2.00 -9.26 53.05
CA GLU A 9 1.55 -10.09 51.94
C GLU A 9 2.32 -9.80 50.63
N ILE A 10 3.10 -8.72 50.59
CA ILE A 10 3.86 -8.29 49.40
C ILE A 10 5.13 -9.13 49.25
N VAL A 11 5.21 -9.90 48.16
CA VAL A 11 6.39 -10.71 47.81
C VAL A 11 7.37 -9.92 46.95
N TYR A 12 6.86 -9.23 45.93
CA TYR A 12 7.67 -8.36 45.08
C TYR A 12 6.82 -7.21 44.54
N ILE A 13 7.48 -6.19 43.97
CA ILE A 13 6.83 -5.02 43.38
C ILE A 13 7.35 -4.80 41.96
N GLU A 14 6.54 -4.18 41.11
CA GLU A 14 6.90 -3.91 39.72
C GLU A 14 6.39 -2.56 39.24
N THR A 15 7.17 -1.95 38.34
CA THR A 15 6.84 -0.65 37.73
C THR A 15 6.13 -0.85 36.39
N TYR A 16 5.02 -0.14 36.19
CA TYR A 16 4.21 -0.16 34.97
C TYR A 16 3.90 1.26 34.46
N PRO A 17 3.82 1.49 33.14
CA PRO A 17 4.05 0.52 32.06
C PRO A 17 5.50 0.03 32.04
N ARG A 18 5.72 -1.16 31.51
CA ARG A 18 7.07 -1.75 31.41
C ARG A 18 7.98 -0.95 30.46
N ILE A 19 7.36 -0.36 29.44
CA ILE A 19 7.96 0.60 28.51
C ILE A 19 6.99 1.78 28.37
N GLY A 20 7.33 2.93 28.95
CA GLY A 20 6.56 4.16 28.84
C GLY A 20 6.91 4.96 27.59
N ILE A 21 5.91 5.45 26.86
CA ILE A 21 6.12 6.32 25.71
C ILE A 21 5.81 7.78 26.07
N ALA A 22 6.83 8.62 26.00
CA ALA A 22 6.74 10.07 26.14
C ALA A 22 6.97 10.73 24.77
N ARG A 23 6.28 11.85 24.47
CA ARG A 23 6.38 12.53 23.15
C ARG A 23 6.69 14.01 23.27
N VAL A 24 7.68 14.46 22.52
CA VAL A 24 8.18 15.85 22.54
C VAL A 24 7.10 16.87 22.18
N GLY A 25 7.26 18.10 22.67
CA GLY A 25 6.29 19.19 22.53
C GLY A 25 6.89 20.53 22.91
N ASN A 26 6.71 21.57 22.10
CA ASN A 26 7.29 22.89 22.34
C ASN A 26 6.53 23.75 23.37
N SER A 27 5.43 23.23 23.94
CA SER A 27 4.72 23.83 25.07
C SER A 27 5.35 23.48 26.42
N LYS A 28 5.13 24.35 27.41
CA LYS A 28 5.40 24.03 28.81
C LYS A 28 4.34 23.11 29.41
N GLU A 29 3.13 23.14 28.85
CA GLU A 29 2.00 22.29 29.24
C GLU A 29 2.17 20.86 28.71
N TYR A 30 1.48 19.91 29.34
CA TYR A 30 1.55 18.50 29.01
C TYR A 30 0.21 17.80 29.23
N TYR A 31 0.08 16.60 28.67
CA TYR A 31 -0.99 15.66 28.99
C TYR A 31 -0.39 14.28 29.30
N ILE A 32 -1.17 13.39 29.92
CA ILE A 32 -0.73 12.03 30.24
C ILE A 32 -1.01 11.14 29.01
N GLY A 33 -0.04 10.32 28.63
CA GLY A 33 -0.20 9.33 27.57
C GLY A 33 -1.32 8.30 27.86
N PRO A 34 -1.64 7.45 26.87
CA PRO A 34 -2.71 6.45 27.02
C PRO A 34 -2.40 5.45 28.15
N GLU A 35 -3.38 5.25 29.04
CA GLU A 35 -3.32 4.25 30.13
C GLU A 35 -4.40 3.16 29.97
N ILE A 36 -5.31 3.30 29.01
CA ILE A 36 -6.42 2.37 28.75
C ILE A 36 -6.32 1.88 27.30
N PRO A 37 -6.16 0.57 27.07
CA PRO A 37 -6.11 0.00 25.73
C PRO A 37 -7.38 0.28 24.90
N GLY A 38 -7.21 0.53 23.61
CA GLY A 38 -8.28 0.77 22.65
C GLY A 38 -9.00 2.12 22.81
N ARG A 39 -8.55 2.99 23.74
CA ARG A 39 -9.17 4.29 23.97
C ARG A 39 -8.69 5.32 22.94
N ASN A 40 -9.63 6.12 22.43
CA ASN A 40 -9.40 7.05 21.32
C ASN A 40 -9.74 8.52 21.60
N ASP A 41 -9.89 8.90 22.86
CA ASP A 41 -10.26 10.26 23.23
C ASP A 41 -9.10 11.24 23.01
N THR A 42 -9.44 12.46 22.59
CA THR A 42 -8.53 13.61 22.62
C THR A 42 -8.09 13.89 24.06
N PRO A 43 -6.84 14.32 24.31
CA PRO A 43 -6.38 14.70 25.64
C PRO A 43 -7.29 15.76 26.26
N ASN A 44 -7.61 15.57 27.55
CA ASN A 44 -8.48 16.45 28.32
C ASN A 44 -9.85 16.70 27.67
N ALA A 45 -10.39 15.73 26.92
CA ALA A 45 -11.67 15.82 26.23
C ALA A 45 -12.79 16.34 27.15
N GLY A 46 -13.54 17.33 26.67
CA GLY A 46 -14.65 17.95 27.42
C GLY A 46 -14.22 18.98 28.46
N THR A 47 -12.96 19.42 28.46
CA THR A 47 -12.45 20.49 29.33
C THR A 47 -11.99 21.70 28.52
N ALA A 48 -11.72 22.83 29.20
CA ALA A 48 -11.17 24.02 28.55
C ALA A 48 -9.74 23.85 28.01
N GLU A 49 -9.05 22.77 28.41
CA GLU A 49 -7.67 22.44 28.02
C GLU A 49 -7.62 21.25 27.04
N GLU A 50 -8.73 21.00 26.34
CA GLU A 50 -8.85 19.92 25.35
C GLU A 50 -7.88 20.11 24.16
N GLY A 51 -7.27 19.01 23.72
CA GLY A 51 -6.47 18.95 22.51
C GLY A 51 -4.97 18.76 22.74
N PHE A 52 -4.24 18.74 21.63
CA PHE A 52 -2.80 18.47 21.59
C PHE A 52 -1.95 19.73 21.62
N LYS A 53 -2.55 20.90 21.42
CA LYS A 53 -1.89 22.20 21.52
C LYS A 53 -2.44 23.04 22.67
N ASP A 54 -1.60 23.93 23.20
CA ASP A 54 -2.00 24.93 24.17
C ASP A 54 -2.70 26.13 23.50
N LYS A 55 -3.10 27.11 24.32
CA LYS A 55 -3.77 28.34 23.86
C LYS A 55 -2.91 29.20 22.93
N ASP A 56 -1.59 29.05 22.99
CA ASP A 56 -0.62 29.75 22.14
C ASP A 56 -0.27 28.90 20.90
N MET A 57 -1.02 27.82 20.67
CA MET A 57 -0.86 26.85 19.58
C MET A 57 0.50 26.14 19.59
N LYS A 58 1.13 25.99 20.77
CA LYS A 58 2.31 25.14 20.94
C LYS A 58 1.88 23.72 21.28
N VAL A 59 2.60 22.73 20.78
CA VAL A 59 2.34 21.31 21.00
C VAL A 59 2.63 20.95 22.46
N ARG A 60 1.62 20.43 23.16
CA ARG A 60 1.72 19.87 24.51
C ARG A 60 2.60 18.63 24.49
N ARG A 61 3.44 18.47 25.50
CA ARG A 61 4.23 17.24 25.68
C ARG A 61 3.32 16.09 26.13
N GLN A 62 3.57 14.87 25.64
CA GLN A 62 2.98 13.66 26.21
C GLN A 62 3.90 13.14 27.32
N ALA A 63 3.41 13.11 28.55
CA ALA A 63 4.11 12.55 29.69
C ALA A 63 3.83 11.04 29.82
N ALA A 64 4.88 10.26 30.08
CA ALA A 64 4.73 8.87 30.51
C ALA A 64 4.54 8.82 32.03
N ARG A 65 3.40 8.28 32.49
CA ARG A 65 3.12 8.10 33.92
C ARG A 65 3.46 6.68 34.35
N PHE A 66 4.29 6.55 35.38
CA PHE A 66 4.68 5.27 35.97
C PHE A 66 4.02 5.05 37.33
N ARG A 67 3.56 3.83 37.55
CA ARG A 67 2.90 3.33 38.76
C ARG A 67 3.64 2.10 39.27
N VAL A 68 3.53 1.81 40.55
CA VAL A 68 4.09 0.58 41.15
C VAL A 68 2.96 -0.32 41.60
N TYR A 69 3.04 -1.61 41.29
CA TYR A 69 2.09 -2.63 41.76
C TYR A 69 2.77 -3.64 42.67
N ALA A 70 2.05 -4.08 43.70
CA ALA A 70 2.46 -5.16 44.59
C ALA A 70 1.90 -6.50 44.12
N PHE A 71 2.71 -7.55 44.28
CA PHE A 71 2.37 -8.92 43.91
C PHE A 71 2.54 -9.88 45.08
N GLY A 72 1.60 -10.81 45.20
CA GLY A 72 1.63 -11.88 46.18
C GLY A 72 2.41 -13.11 45.71
N LYS A 73 2.27 -14.21 46.46
CA LYS A 73 3.08 -15.42 46.26
C LYS A 73 2.77 -16.18 44.97
N ASN A 74 1.55 -16.07 44.47
CA ASN A 74 1.10 -16.72 43.23
C ASN A 74 1.04 -15.73 42.06
N HIS A 75 1.80 -14.63 42.14
CA HIS A 75 1.80 -13.54 41.15
C HIS A 75 0.45 -12.82 41.00
N GLU A 76 -0.44 -12.95 41.99
CA GLU A 76 -1.68 -12.19 42.05
C GLU A 76 -1.39 -10.70 42.32
N VAL A 77 -2.09 -9.82 41.62
CA VAL A 77 -1.98 -8.36 41.80
C VAL A 77 -2.69 -7.97 43.10
N LEU A 78 -1.93 -7.50 44.08
CA LEU A 78 -2.46 -7.04 45.38
C LEU A 78 -2.99 -5.61 45.31
N GLY A 79 -2.39 -4.78 44.43
CA GLY A 79 -2.86 -3.44 44.13
C GLY A 79 -1.72 -2.45 43.84
N GLU A 80 -2.11 -1.22 43.50
CA GLU A 80 -1.19 -0.12 43.24
C GLU A 80 -0.62 0.44 44.57
N LEU A 81 0.71 0.58 44.65
CA LEU A 81 1.40 1.23 45.75
C LEU A 81 1.60 2.71 45.45
N ASN A 82 1.02 3.57 46.27
CA ASN A 82 1.06 5.04 46.16
C ASN A 82 0.83 5.71 47.53
N SER A 83 0.89 7.05 47.54
CA SER A 83 0.69 7.84 48.77
C SER A 83 -0.69 7.62 49.42
N ASP A 84 -1.76 7.43 48.63
CA ASP A 84 -3.12 7.17 49.14
C ASP A 84 -3.22 5.82 49.86
N SER A 85 -2.45 4.82 49.40
CA SER A 85 -2.34 3.52 50.04
C SER A 85 -1.36 3.50 51.23
N GLY A 86 -0.79 4.65 51.61
CA GLY A 86 0.12 4.78 52.76
C GLY A 86 1.57 4.38 52.49
N PHE A 87 2.00 4.29 51.22
CA PHE A 87 3.37 3.94 50.85
C PHE A 87 4.17 5.17 50.42
N GLU A 88 5.45 5.20 50.76
CA GLU A 88 6.39 6.23 50.30
C GLU A 88 7.18 5.71 49.09
N LEU A 89 7.27 6.51 48.02
CA LEU A 89 7.99 6.13 46.80
C LEU A 89 9.19 7.05 46.59
N ALA A 90 10.27 6.48 46.06
CA ALA A 90 11.40 7.20 45.50
C ALA A 90 11.72 6.63 44.13
N TRP A 91 11.76 7.49 43.13
CA TRP A 91 11.99 7.16 41.74
C TRP A 91 13.41 7.53 41.34
N GLU A 92 14.03 6.68 40.52
CA GLU A 92 15.29 6.93 39.83
C GLU A 92 15.05 6.84 38.32
N VAL A 93 15.48 7.85 37.57
CA VAL A 93 15.36 7.91 36.11
C VAL A 93 16.71 8.28 35.52
N GLU A 94 17.16 7.51 34.53
CA GLU A 94 18.40 7.77 33.79
C GLU A 94 18.13 7.67 32.30
N VAL A 95 18.29 8.78 31.57
CA VAL A 95 18.08 8.87 30.12
C VAL A 95 19.37 9.27 29.40
N ALA A 96 19.51 8.89 28.14
CA ALA A 96 20.57 9.40 27.28
C ALA A 96 20.11 9.50 25.82
N ASN A 97 20.71 10.41 25.06
CA ASN A 97 20.66 10.43 23.61
C ASN A 97 22.02 10.01 23.06
N LYS A 98 22.05 8.84 22.40
CA LYS A 98 23.25 8.26 21.77
C LYS A 98 23.21 8.32 20.24
N LYS A 99 22.20 8.95 19.64
CA LYS A 99 22.11 9.08 18.18
C LYS A 99 23.38 9.69 17.57
N PRO A 100 23.98 10.78 18.10
CA PRO A 100 25.15 11.39 17.47
C PRO A 100 26.42 10.56 17.61
N SER A 101 26.50 9.67 18.61
CA SER A 101 27.68 8.84 18.84
C SER A 101 27.70 7.56 18.00
N TYR A 102 26.56 7.20 17.42
CA TYR A 102 26.35 5.92 16.76
C TYR A 102 26.76 5.90 15.28
N TYR A 103 26.53 4.75 14.65
CA TYR A 103 26.77 4.53 13.24
C TYR A 103 25.72 5.20 12.36
N ALA A 104 26.13 5.56 11.15
CA ALA A 104 25.25 6.02 10.09
C ALA A 104 24.22 4.94 9.73
N PHE A 105 22.99 5.34 9.42
CA PHE A 105 21.92 4.42 9.11
C PHE A 105 22.03 3.94 7.65
N MET A 106 22.09 2.63 7.46
CA MET A 106 22.18 2.00 6.13
C MET A 106 21.05 1.01 5.86
N GLY A 107 20.02 0.95 6.72
CA GLY A 107 19.03 -0.12 6.69
C GLY A 107 19.50 -1.41 7.35
N ARG A 108 18.63 -2.42 7.46
CA ARG A 108 18.96 -3.73 8.07
C ARG A 108 19.42 -4.77 7.05
N THR A 109 18.85 -4.73 5.84
CA THR A 109 19.01 -5.78 4.81
C THR A 109 19.95 -5.39 3.67
N GLN A 110 20.47 -4.16 3.67
CA GLN A 110 21.34 -3.65 2.61
C GLN A 110 22.78 -4.20 2.72
N PRO A 111 23.48 -4.49 1.59
CA PRO A 111 24.88 -4.89 1.63
C PRO A 111 25.75 -3.89 2.39
N GLY A 112 26.46 -4.36 3.42
CA GLY A 112 27.31 -3.51 4.27
C GLY A 112 26.63 -2.95 5.53
N ALA A 113 25.30 -3.08 5.66
CA ALA A 113 24.59 -2.71 6.87
C ALA A 113 25.05 -3.55 8.08
N PHE A 114 25.51 -2.88 9.14
CA PHE A 114 25.90 -3.48 10.43
C PHE A 114 26.91 -4.66 10.33
N GLN A 115 27.62 -4.79 9.20
CA GLN A 115 28.68 -5.79 9.01
C GLN A 115 29.98 -5.32 9.66
N ALA A 116 30.68 -6.23 10.34
CA ALA A 116 31.97 -5.96 10.93
C ALA A 116 32.95 -5.40 9.87
N GLY A 117 33.40 -4.16 10.06
CA GLY A 117 34.33 -3.47 9.15
C GLY A 117 33.70 -2.44 8.20
N ASN A 118 32.38 -2.27 8.17
CA ASN A 118 31.70 -1.35 7.24
C ASN A 118 30.84 -0.27 7.96
N THR A 119 31.24 0.11 9.18
CA THR A 119 30.44 0.97 10.05
C THR A 119 30.91 2.42 10.04
N THR A 120 30.36 3.23 9.13
CA THR A 120 30.57 4.68 9.12
C THR A 120 29.94 5.31 10.37
N LEU A 121 30.66 6.17 11.08
CA LEU A 121 30.15 6.92 12.24
C LEU A 121 29.39 8.17 11.77
N ARG A 122 28.32 8.57 12.47
CA ARG A 122 27.56 9.80 12.16
C ARG A 122 28.38 11.07 12.29
N ASN A 123 29.25 11.13 13.29
CA ASN A 123 30.19 12.24 13.52
C ASN A 123 31.63 11.75 13.29
N PRO A 124 32.02 11.46 12.04
CA PRO A 124 33.23 10.68 11.75
C PRO A 124 34.53 11.39 12.11
N THR A 125 34.51 12.70 12.37
CA THR A 125 35.70 13.50 12.74
C THR A 125 35.89 13.63 14.26
N VAL A 126 34.86 13.35 15.05
CA VAL A 126 34.89 13.46 16.52
C VAL A 126 35.31 12.11 17.06
N GLN A 127 36.30 12.01 17.96
CA GLN A 127 36.73 10.75 18.62
C GLN A 127 36.74 9.48 17.72
N PRO A 128 37.29 9.51 16.49
CA PRO A 128 37.03 8.50 15.44
C PRO A 128 37.53 7.08 15.76
N THR A 129 38.46 6.95 16.69
CA THR A 129 39.06 5.67 17.10
C THR A 129 38.29 4.96 18.21
N LEU A 130 37.28 5.62 18.80
CA LEU A 130 36.49 5.08 19.91
C LEU A 130 35.22 4.39 19.38
N PRO A 131 34.79 3.27 19.99
CA PRO A 131 33.50 2.66 19.68
C PRO A 131 32.33 3.57 20.11
N PRO A 132 31.12 3.39 19.55
CA PRO A 132 29.97 4.28 19.78
C PRO A 132 29.65 4.63 21.23
N ASP A 133 29.76 3.67 22.14
CA ASP A 133 29.42 3.85 23.55
C ASP A 133 30.50 4.55 24.38
N GLU A 134 31.71 4.74 23.82
CA GLU A 134 32.83 5.43 24.48
C GLU A 134 33.03 6.87 23.96
N ARG A 135 32.24 7.29 22.96
CA ARG A 135 32.35 8.60 22.31
C ARG A 135 31.65 9.70 23.11
N THR A 136 32.20 10.01 24.29
CA THR A 136 31.63 10.96 25.26
C THR A 136 31.37 12.36 24.70
N ASP A 137 32.12 12.81 23.69
CA ASP A 137 31.90 14.14 23.06
C ASP A 137 30.63 14.15 22.20
N CYS A 138 30.08 12.97 21.88
CA CYS A 138 28.85 12.80 21.10
C CYS A 138 27.64 12.29 21.91
N ILE A 139 27.83 11.79 23.13
CA ILE A 139 26.77 11.21 23.96
C ILE A 139 26.18 12.28 24.87
N ILE A 140 24.86 12.47 24.84
CA ILE A 140 24.17 13.38 25.76
C ILE A 140 23.59 12.55 26.91
N ALA A 141 24.21 12.64 28.08
CA ALA A 141 23.81 11.92 29.28
C ALA A 141 23.81 12.83 30.53
N PRO A 142 22.63 13.22 31.06
CA PRO A 142 22.49 14.00 32.29
C PRO A 142 22.86 13.24 33.58
N GLY A 143 23.07 11.92 33.48
CA GLY A 143 23.18 11.00 34.60
C GLY A 143 21.85 10.73 35.32
N PRO A 144 21.83 9.80 36.30
CA PRO A 144 20.62 9.43 37.02
C PRO A 144 20.07 10.58 37.85
N LYS A 145 18.74 10.76 37.83
CA LYS A 145 17.99 11.73 38.65
C LYS A 145 17.04 10.99 39.58
N THR A 146 16.91 11.50 40.80
CA THR A 146 16.02 10.90 41.81
C THR A 146 14.96 11.86 42.30
N ILE A 147 13.72 11.39 42.50
CA ILE A 147 12.61 12.20 43.03
C ILE A 147 11.74 11.38 44.01
N LYS A 148 11.37 11.99 45.14
CA LYS A 148 10.49 11.36 46.15
C LYS A 148 9.01 11.67 45.90
N SER A 149 8.11 10.81 46.36
CA SER A 149 6.66 10.90 46.18
C SER A 149 6.02 12.17 46.74
N ASN A 150 6.66 12.83 47.69
CA ASN A 150 6.18 14.08 48.29
C ASN A 150 6.85 15.34 47.72
N SER A 151 7.71 15.19 46.70
CA SER A 151 8.39 16.32 46.07
C SER A 151 7.40 17.21 45.33
N LYS A 152 7.58 18.54 45.48
CA LYS A 152 6.88 19.54 44.65
C LYS A 152 7.75 20.11 43.53
N GLN A 153 8.98 19.60 43.40
CA GLN A 153 9.95 20.06 42.41
C GLN A 153 9.79 19.32 41.09
N THR A 154 10.04 20.02 39.99
CA THR A 154 10.36 19.44 38.70
C THR A 154 11.88 19.39 38.59
N ILE A 155 12.45 18.25 38.20
CA ILE A 155 13.89 18.05 38.05
C ILE A 155 14.20 17.93 36.56
N ASP A 156 15.03 18.83 36.05
CA ASP A 156 15.46 18.84 34.67
C ASP A 156 16.58 17.82 34.41
N MET A 157 16.54 17.23 33.22
CA MET A 157 17.50 16.25 32.71
C MET A 157 18.29 16.88 31.55
N THR A 158 19.21 17.78 31.89
CA THR A 158 20.08 18.47 30.92
C THR A 158 21.43 17.78 30.81
N GLY A 159 21.82 17.42 29.60
CA GLY A 159 23.13 16.87 29.25
C GLY A 159 23.93 17.85 28.40
N HIS A 160 25.08 17.40 27.89
CA HIS A 160 25.96 18.23 27.06
C HIS A 160 26.32 17.48 25.77
N PHE A 161 26.38 18.21 24.66
CA PHE A 161 26.87 17.72 23.38
C PHE A 161 28.04 18.59 22.92
N LYS A 162 29.19 17.99 22.60
CA LYS A 162 30.36 18.74 22.12
C LYS A 162 30.54 18.64 20.62
N GLY A 163 30.25 17.48 20.03
CA GLY A 163 30.46 17.24 18.60
C GLY A 163 31.87 17.65 18.17
N SER A 164 32.00 18.35 17.05
CA SER A 164 33.28 18.94 16.63
C SER A 164 33.52 20.36 17.17
N ALA A 165 32.64 20.89 18.01
CA ALA A 165 32.80 22.23 18.58
C ALA A 165 33.94 22.27 19.63
N LYS A 166 34.43 23.48 19.88
CA LYS A 166 35.47 23.71 20.90
C LYS A 166 34.94 23.48 22.30
N GLU A 167 33.76 24.03 22.59
CA GLU A 167 33.08 23.95 23.87
C GLU A 167 31.77 23.16 23.73
N PRO A 168 31.36 22.41 24.76
CA PRO A 168 30.09 21.70 24.76
C PRO A 168 28.89 22.66 24.83
N VAL A 169 27.79 22.30 24.17
CA VAL A 169 26.48 22.95 24.28
C VAL A 169 25.54 22.16 25.18
N GLU A 170 24.67 22.85 25.91
CA GLU A 170 23.64 22.21 26.74
C GLU A 170 22.50 21.66 25.88
N VAL A 171 22.01 20.47 26.23
CA VAL A 171 20.91 19.80 25.56
C VAL A 171 19.91 19.31 26.60
N TYR A 172 18.69 19.85 26.55
CA TYR A 172 17.61 19.50 27.47
C TYR A 172 16.88 18.25 26.99
N LEU A 173 17.05 17.10 27.66
CA LEU A 173 16.39 15.85 27.29
C LEU A 173 15.00 15.66 27.91
N GLY A 174 14.60 16.56 28.84
CA GLY A 174 13.30 16.49 29.50
C GLY A 174 13.37 16.78 30.99
N SER A 175 12.32 16.38 31.70
CA SER A 175 12.23 16.52 33.17
C SER A 175 11.41 15.41 33.82
N ILE A 176 11.60 15.26 35.13
CA ILE A 176 10.79 14.37 35.96
C ILE A 176 10.07 15.16 37.05
N LYS A 177 8.85 14.72 37.36
CA LYS A 177 8.07 15.21 38.51
C LYS A 177 7.18 14.09 39.04
N VAL A 178 6.51 14.33 40.16
CA VAL A 178 5.50 13.40 40.71
C VAL A 178 4.11 14.02 40.68
N ASP A 179 3.08 13.19 40.54
CA ASP A 179 1.68 13.60 40.73
C ASP A 179 1.28 13.59 42.22
N ASP A 180 0.03 13.95 42.50
CA ASP A 180 -0.55 14.04 43.84
C ASP A 180 -0.55 12.69 44.60
N LYS A 181 -0.53 11.58 43.88
CA LYS A 181 -0.43 10.22 44.45
C LYS A 181 1.01 9.72 44.56
N GLY A 182 1.99 10.52 44.18
CA GLY A 182 3.41 10.14 44.20
C GLY A 182 3.84 9.28 43.01
N ARG A 183 3.03 9.20 41.94
CA ARG A 183 3.37 8.50 40.70
C ARG A 183 4.35 9.34 39.90
N LEU A 184 5.30 8.70 39.23
CA LEU A 184 6.30 9.40 38.43
C LEU A 184 5.70 9.86 37.10
N LEU A 185 5.98 11.09 36.72
CA LEU A 185 5.77 11.63 35.38
C LEU A 185 7.13 11.90 34.75
N VAL A 186 7.42 11.24 33.63
CA VAL A 186 8.58 11.57 32.78
C VAL A 186 8.08 12.42 31.62
N LEU A 187 8.58 13.65 31.55
CA LEU A 187 8.31 14.58 30.46
C LEU A 187 9.52 14.61 29.53
N PRO A 188 9.32 14.52 28.21
CA PRO A 188 10.41 14.56 27.24
C PRO A 188 10.89 16.00 27.00
N GLY A 189 11.88 16.13 26.11
CA GLY A 189 12.34 17.40 25.56
C GLY A 189 11.26 18.20 24.83
N HIS A 190 11.67 19.32 24.25
CA HIS A 190 10.79 20.29 23.59
C HIS A 190 10.65 20.08 22.07
N GLY A 191 11.30 19.06 21.52
CA GLY A 191 11.35 18.79 20.08
C GLY A 191 12.31 19.74 19.37
N TYR A 192 13.31 20.25 20.09
CA TYR A 192 14.31 21.17 19.56
C TYR A 192 15.49 20.39 18.98
N SER A 193 15.72 20.59 17.68
CA SER A 193 16.85 20.04 16.96
C SER A 193 17.63 21.18 16.32
N HIS A 194 18.96 21.13 16.36
CA HIS A 194 19.82 22.17 15.80
C HIS A 194 21.20 21.62 15.44
N CYS A 195 21.90 22.35 14.57
CA CYS A 195 23.31 22.13 14.28
C CYS A 195 24.18 23.04 15.16
N ILE A 196 25.30 22.52 15.67
CA ILE A 196 26.23 23.28 16.51
C ILE A 196 27.36 23.99 15.74
N ASP A 197 27.46 23.77 14.42
CA ASP A 197 28.56 24.31 13.60
C ASP A 197 28.57 25.84 13.55
N ASN A 198 27.38 26.45 13.49
CA ASN A 198 27.20 27.90 13.48
C ASN A 198 26.05 28.30 14.42
N PRO A 199 26.34 28.85 15.61
CA PRO A 199 25.31 29.30 16.53
C PRO A 199 24.37 30.38 15.98
N GLU A 200 24.82 31.18 15.01
CA GLU A 200 24.00 32.21 14.35
C GLU A 200 23.04 31.62 13.30
N ASP A 201 23.29 30.39 12.85
CA ASP A 201 22.45 29.65 11.92
C ASP A 201 22.22 28.21 12.44
N PRO A 202 21.31 28.02 13.41
CA PRO A 202 21.10 26.73 14.07
C PRO A 202 20.39 25.69 13.19
N TRP A 203 19.90 26.08 12.01
CA TRP A 203 19.21 25.20 11.06
C TRP A 203 19.79 25.37 9.65
N PRO A 204 21.07 25.02 9.44
CA PRO A 204 21.61 24.96 8.08
C PRO A 204 20.83 23.91 7.28
N LEU A 205 20.98 23.92 5.95
CA LEU A 205 20.35 22.93 5.09
C LEU A 205 20.72 21.51 5.52
N ILE A 206 19.70 20.71 5.83
CA ILE A 206 19.82 19.27 6.03
C ILE A 206 20.10 18.64 4.65
N LEU A 207 21.13 17.79 4.59
CA LEU A 207 21.63 17.22 3.33
C LEU A 207 21.32 15.73 3.18
N THR A 208 21.06 15.02 4.29
CA THR A 208 20.73 13.59 4.27
C THR A 208 19.50 13.30 5.13
N ASP A 209 18.81 12.21 4.81
CA ASP A 209 17.58 11.82 5.50
C ASP A 209 17.83 11.43 6.96
N PHE A 210 18.93 10.73 7.25
CA PHE A 210 19.15 10.07 8.55
C PHE A 210 20.35 10.59 9.34
N ASP A 211 21.41 11.06 8.67
CA ASP A 211 22.74 11.17 9.26
C ASP A 211 23.36 12.53 8.95
N ASN A 212 23.19 13.47 9.87
CA ASN A 212 23.68 14.83 9.72
C ASN A 212 24.74 15.11 10.81
N PRO A 213 26.04 15.29 10.44
CA PRO A 213 27.10 15.62 11.39
C PRO A 213 26.79 16.91 12.17
N ASN A 214 27.21 16.97 13.43
CA ASN A 214 27.02 18.10 14.35
C ASN A 214 25.57 18.53 14.60
N TRP A 215 24.59 17.76 14.12
CA TRP A 215 23.21 17.90 14.54
C TRP A 215 22.96 17.17 15.86
N VAL A 216 22.06 17.74 16.64
CA VAL A 216 21.52 17.16 17.87
C VAL A 216 20.01 17.31 17.90
N ASP A 217 19.33 16.35 18.50
CA ASP A 217 17.93 16.45 18.90
C ASP A 217 17.75 16.10 20.38
N ASP A 218 16.55 16.35 20.92
CA ASP A 218 16.22 16.14 22.33
C ASP A 218 15.36 14.89 22.60
N THR A 219 15.35 13.95 21.65
CA THR A 219 14.79 12.62 21.88
C THR A 219 15.77 11.77 22.68
N CYS A 220 15.28 10.82 23.46
CA CYS A 220 16.13 9.95 24.28
C CYS A 220 15.39 8.69 24.71
N ASP A 221 16.11 7.75 25.30
CA ASP A 221 15.53 6.64 26.03
C ASP A 221 16.34 6.32 27.28
N GLY A 222 15.73 5.58 28.21
CA GLY A 222 16.30 5.40 29.53
C GLY A 222 15.60 4.39 30.42
N THR A 223 16.15 4.27 31.61
CA THR A 223 15.68 3.36 32.67
C THR A 223 14.89 4.11 33.73
N VAL A 224 13.92 3.41 34.33
CA VAL A 224 13.07 3.88 35.41
C VAL A 224 13.03 2.81 36.50
N ARG A 225 13.35 3.19 37.73
CA ARG A 225 13.32 2.30 38.91
C ARG A 225 12.57 2.95 40.05
N ALA A 226 11.87 2.14 40.84
CA ALA A 226 11.17 2.59 42.03
C ALA A 226 11.70 1.87 43.28
N ARG A 227 11.89 2.64 44.34
CA ARG A 227 12.00 2.14 45.70
C ARG A 227 10.74 2.52 46.46
N VAL A 228 10.11 1.55 47.10
CA VAL A 228 8.89 1.76 47.89
C VAL A 228 9.14 1.35 49.34
N SER A 229 8.67 2.15 50.29
CA SER A 229 8.79 1.87 51.72
C SER A 229 7.50 2.11 52.48
N HIS A 230 7.28 1.30 53.53
CA HIS A 230 6.18 1.44 54.46
C HIS A 230 6.61 0.95 55.84
N GLY A 231 6.75 1.86 56.82
CA GLY A 231 7.27 1.51 58.15
C GLY A 231 8.65 0.84 58.08
N LYS A 232 8.73 -0.44 58.48
CA LYS A 232 9.97 -1.24 58.44
C LYS A 232 10.23 -1.92 57.08
N TYR A 233 9.26 -1.94 56.18
CA TYR A 233 9.35 -2.65 54.90
C TYR A 233 9.93 -1.75 53.82
N ALA A 234 10.76 -2.32 52.96
CA ALA A 234 11.27 -1.65 51.76
C ALA A 234 11.40 -2.65 50.62
N TRP A 235 10.95 -2.26 49.42
CA TRP A 235 11.04 -3.05 48.21
C TRP A 235 11.64 -2.21 47.08
N PHE A 236 12.21 -2.90 46.09
CA PHE A 236 12.76 -2.32 44.87
C PHE A 236 12.05 -2.96 43.68
N SER A 237 11.57 -2.15 42.74
CA SER A 237 11.03 -2.67 41.49
C SER A 237 12.18 -3.13 40.58
N ASP A 238 11.89 -4.06 39.67
CA ASP A 238 12.76 -4.24 38.51
C ASP A 238 12.72 -3.00 37.60
N THR A 239 13.68 -2.94 36.68
CA THR A 239 13.84 -1.83 35.73
C THR A 239 12.69 -1.80 34.72
N ALA A 240 11.94 -0.69 34.71
CA ALA A 240 11.11 -0.29 33.57
C ALA A 240 11.90 0.67 32.67
N HIS A 241 11.37 0.97 31.49
CA HIS A 241 12.03 1.87 30.55
C HIS A 241 11.11 2.99 30.09
N VAL A 242 11.71 4.09 29.62
CA VAL A 242 11.02 5.20 28.98
C VAL A 242 11.65 5.49 27.62
N VAL A 243 10.82 5.71 26.61
CA VAL A 243 11.22 6.19 25.29
C VAL A 243 10.59 7.56 25.07
N CYS A 244 11.43 8.58 24.93
CA CYS A 244 11.07 9.96 24.64
C CYS A 244 11.26 10.21 23.13
N THR A 245 10.16 10.25 22.39
CA THR A 245 10.14 10.21 20.92
C THR A 245 9.29 11.35 20.32
N THR A 246 9.07 11.30 19.01
CA THR A 246 8.37 12.29 18.21
C THR A 246 6.87 12.39 18.57
N PRO A 247 6.19 13.51 18.25
CA PRO A 247 4.75 13.60 18.38
C PRO A 247 4.04 12.58 17.48
N LYS A 248 2.91 12.05 17.94
CA LYS A 248 1.99 11.23 17.12
C LYS A 248 0.85 12.12 16.66
N TYR A 249 0.87 12.50 15.38
CA TYR A 249 -0.11 13.46 14.84
C TYR A 249 -1.48 12.86 14.58
N ALA A 250 -1.57 11.53 14.45
CA ALA A 250 -2.84 10.82 14.33
C ALA A 250 -3.09 9.98 15.59
N SER A 251 -3.68 10.62 16.60
CA SER A 251 -4.07 9.94 17.82
C SER A 251 -5.15 8.91 17.53
N ALA A 252 -5.03 7.73 18.15
CA ALA A 252 -5.97 6.62 18.01
C ALA A 252 -6.16 6.02 16.61
N ILE A 253 -5.26 6.35 15.68
CA ILE A 253 -5.05 5.56 14.47
C ILE A 253 -3.85 4.65 14.72
N TYR A 254 -4.07 3.37 14.55
CA TYR A 254 -3.11 2.32 14.86
C TYR A 254 -2.41 1.83 13.60
N ALA A 255 -1.12 1.50 13.73
CA ALA A 255 -0.41 0.79 12.67
C ALA A 255 -0.97 -0.64 12.53
N PRO A 256 -0.89 -1.28 11.34
CA PRO A 256 -1.20 -2.69 11.20
C PRO A 256 -0.44 -3.58 12.19
N THR A 257 0.82 -3.23 12.48
CA THR A 257 1.68 -3.86 13.47
C THR A 257 2.26 -2.79 14.41
N THR A 258 2.06 -2.94 15.71
CA THR A 258 2.51 -2.04 16.79
C THR A 258 3.69 -2.65 17.55
N LEU A 259 4.43 -1.88 18.38
CA LEU A 259 5.49 -2.48 19.22
C LEU A 259 4.96 -3.50 20.22
N TYR A 260 3.67 -3.41 20.61
CA TYR A 260 3.05 -4.46 21.43
C TYR A 260 2.95 -5.78 20.65
N ASP A 261 2.54 -5.73 19.38
CA ASP A 261 2.45 -6.91 18.52
C ASP A 261 3.84 -7.53 18.25
N VAL A 262 4.86 -6.69 18.06
CA VAL A 262 6.26 -7.13 17.90
C VAL A 262 6.74 -7.85 19.16
N MET A 263 6.56 -7.22 20.33
CA MET A 263 6.94 -7.79 21.62
C MET A 263 6.23 -9.13 21.87
N GLU A 264 4.91 -9.18 21.63
CA GLU A 264 4.13 -10.41 21.77
C GLU A 264 4.65 -11.52 20.85
N ASN A 265 4.98 -11.18 19.60
CA ASN A 265 5.54 -12.11 18.63
C ASN A 265 6.91 -12.67 19.07
N VAL A 266 7.81 -11.83 19.59
CA VAL A 266 9.14 -12.28 20.08
C VAL A 266 8.98 -13.28 21.24
N TYR A 267 8.09 -12.99 22.20
CA TYR A 267 7.81 -13.91 23.32
C TYR A 267 7.16 -15.22 22.83
N ALA A 268 6.22 -15.15 21.89
CA ALA A 268 5.58 -16.33 21.32
C ALA A 268 6.59 -17.22 20.57
N LYS A 269 7.44 -16.62 19.72
CA LYS A 269 8.53 -17.33 19.02
C LYS A 269 9.45 -18.04 20.00
N LYS A 270 9.88 -17.35 21.06
CA LYS A 270 10.75 -17.96 22.07
C LYS A 270 10.07 -19.15 22.75
N LYS A 271 8.81 -18.98 23.18
CA LYS A 271 8.05 -20.02 23.87
C LYS A 271 7.81 -21.24 22.97
N GLY A 272 7.59 -21.03 21.69
CA GLY A 272 7.36 -22.06 20.67
C GLY A 272 8.62 -22.61 20.01
N ASN A 273 9.82 -22.24 20.49
CA ASN A 273 11.10 -22.61 19.88
C ASN A 273 11.17 -22.29 18.37
N GLY A 274 10.66 -21.13 17.97
CA GLY A 274 10.58 -20.67 16.58
C GLY A 274 9.21 -20.87 15.94
N ASP A 275 8.43 -21.87 16.37
CA ASP A 275 7.08 -22.11 15.83
C ASP A 275 6.01 -21.47 16.72
N VAL A 276 5.51 -20.30 16.30
CA VAL A 276 4.41 -19.60 17.00
C VAL A 276 3.10 -20.39 17.02
N SER A 277 2.90 -21.32 16.08
CA SER A 277 1.68 -22.14 15.99
C SER A 277 1.59 -23.15 17.13
N SER A 278 2.74 -23.63 17.62
CA SER A 278 2.83 -24.58 18.74
C SER A 278 2.36 -24.02 20.07
N VAL A 279 2.39 -22.69 20.23
CA VAL A 279 1.96 -21.96 21.44
C VAL A 279 0.68 -21.18 21.23
N LEU A 280 0.05 -21.33 20.07
CA LEU A 280 -1.16 -20.63 19.71
C LEU A 280 -2.33 -21.17 20.54
N GLY A 281 -2.81 -20.34 21.46
CA GLY A 281 -3.97 -20.64 22.29
C GLY A 281 -5.30 -20.61 21.52
N GLU A 282 -6.39 -20.50 22.27
CA GLU A 282 -7.71 -20.20 21.72
C GLU A 282 -7.70 -18.80 21.10
N VAL A 283 -8.05 -18.71 19.81
CA VAL A 283 -8.19 -17.44 19.09
C VAL A 283 -9.57 -16.86 19.37
N GLU A 284 -9.61 -15.62 19.83
CA GLU A 284 -10.87 -14.92 20.13
C GLU A 284 -11.04 -13.74 19.17
N TYR A 285 -12.22 -13.63 18.54
CA TYR A 285 -12.47 -12.68 17.47
C TYR A 285 -12.19 -11.22 17.87
N TRP A 286 -12.74 -10.75 19.00
CA TRP A 286 -12.63 -9.34 19.37
C TRP A 286 -11.22 -8.96 19.84
N ARG A 287 -10.53 -9.88 20.53
CA ARG A 287 -9.16 -9.69 21.01
C ARG A 287 -8.12 -9.80 19.90
N ASP A 288 -8.22 -10.80 19.03
CA ASP A 288 -7.12 -11.20 18.15
C ASP A 288 -7.33 -10.82 16.68
N ILE A 289 -8.59 -10.72 16.23
CA ILE A 289 -8.92 -10.56 14.80
C ILE A 289 -9.49 -9.18 14.50
N TRP A 290 -10.43 -8.69 15.31
CA TRP A 290 -11.06 -7.39 15.12
C TRP A 290 -10.03 -6.26 15.07
N GLU A 291 -8.95 -6.37 15.85
CA GLU A 291 -7.84 -5.42 15.80
C GLU A 291 -7.17 -5.37 14.42
N LEU A 292 -6.95 -6.52 13.79
CA LEU A 292 -6.32 -6.60 12.48
C LEU A 292 -7.26 -6.09 11.37
N THR A 293 -8.57 -6.32 11.49
CA THR A 293 -9.55 -5.86 10.51
C THR A 293 -9.91 -4.38 10.68
N GLN A 294 -9.90 -3.82 11.89
CA GLN A 294 -10.21 -2.39 12.08
C GLN A 294 -9.06 -1.47 11.66
N ARG A 295 -7.79 -1.88 11.87
CA ARG A 295 -6.59 -1.07 11.62
C ARG A 295 -6.52 -0.49 10.19
N PRO A 296 -6.71 -1.26 9.09
CA PRO A 296 -6.66 -0.70 7.73
C PRO A 296 -7.77 0.32 7.46
N VAL A 297 -8.95 0.16 8.08
CA VAL A 297 -10.05 1.12 7.98
C VAL A 297 -9.71 2.41 8.74
N LEU A 298 -9.14 2.32 9.94
CA LEU A 298 -8.68 3.51 10.67
C LEU A 298 -7.55 4.23 9.94
N LEU A 299 -6.65 3.49 9.29
CA LEU A 299 -5.55 4.04 8.51
C LEU A 299 -6.04 4.83 7.28
N SER A 300 -7.24 4.52 6.78
CA SER A 300 -7.85 5.19 5.63
C SER A 300 -8.01 6.70 5.85
N TRP A 301 -8.13 7.15 7.09
CA TRP A 301 -8.27 8.58 7.44
C TRP A 301 -6.98 9.40 7.25
N VAL A 302 -5.84 8.71 7.13
CA VAL A 302 -4.50 9.33 7.11
C VAL A 302 -3.64 8.86 5.95
N ASN A 303 -4.11 7.92 5.13
CA ASN A 303 -3.38 7.35 4.01
C ASN A 303 -4.27 7.21 2.77
N GLY A 304 -3.82 7.77 1.64
CA GLY A 304 -4.61 7.81 0.40
C GLY A 304 -4.88 6.43 -0.20
N GLN A 305 -3.91 5.51 -0.13
CA GLN A 305 -4.04 4.15 -0.63
C GLN A 305 -5.05 3.35 0.21
N ALA A 306 -4.94 3.41 1.54
CA ALA A 306 -5.92 2.82 2.44
C ALA A 306 -7.32 3.44 2.24
N ASN A 307 -7.41 4.75 1.99
CA ASN A 307 -8.67 5.43 1.68
C ASN A 307 -9.35 4.88 0.41
N GLY A 308 -8.57 4.54 -0.63
CA GLY A 308 -9.11 3.98 -1.87
C GLY A 308 -9.81 2.63 -1.68
N GLY A 309 -9.29 1.76 -0.80
CA GLY A 309 -9.83 0.41 -0.59
C GLY A 309 -10.71 0.24 0.66
N HIS A 310 -10.42 0.97 1.73
CA HIS A 310 -11.00 0.78 3.07
C HIS A 310 -11.74 2.02 3.61
N GLY A 311 -11.72 3.15 2.90
CA GLY A 311 -12.37 4.38 3.33
C GLY A 311 -13.90 4.34 3.36
N PRO A 312 -14.56 5.45 3.77
CA PRO A 312 -16.01 5.60 3.70
C PRO A 312 -16.57 5.22 2.34
N GLY A 313 -17.62 4.39 2.29
CA GLY A 313 -18.20 3.95 1.01
C GLY A 313 -17.44 2.84 0.27
N ARG A 314 -16.27 2.41 0.74
CA ARG A 314 -15.42 1.43 0.04
C ARG A 314 -15.69 0.00 0.50
N ILE A 315 -15.43 -0.95 -0.41
CA ILE A 315 -15.75 -2.37 -0.22
C ILE A 315 -15.00 -3.01 0.96
N GLY A 316 -13.80 -2.51 1.29
CA GLY A 316 -12.98 -2.99 2.40
C GLY A 316 -13.28 -2.33 3.75
N ASN A 317 -14.36 -1.54 3.86
CA ASN A 317 -14.74 -0.93 5.13
C ASN A 317 -15.38 -1.95 6.09
N PHE A 318 -14.56 -2.59 6.91
CA PHE A 318 -14.97 -3.63 7.85
C PHE A 318 -15.74 -3.12 9.08
N PHE A 319 -15.98 -1.81 9.21
CA PHE A 319 -16.91 -1.27 10.19
C PHE A 319 -18.38 -1.36 9.75
N ASP A 320 -18.66 -1.70 8.49
CA ASP A 320 -20.02 -2.01 8.03
C ASP A 320 -20.59 -3.21 8.84
N PRO A 321 -21.79 -3.10 9.44
CA PRO A 321 -22.42 -4.18 10.19
C PRO A 321 -22.49 -5.51 9.43
N GLU A 322 -22.74 -5.48 8.10
CA GLU A 322 -22.79 -6.70 7.29
C GLU A 322 -21.44 -7.39 7.19
N TRP A 323 -20.35 -6.62 7.14
CA TRP A 323 -19.00 -7.17 7.22
C TRP A 323 -18.76 -7.77 8.60
N GLN A 324 -19.08 -7.06 9.67
CA GLN A 324 -18.86 -7.54 11.02
C GLN A 324 -19.57 -8.87 11.28
N ASP A 325 -20.82 -9.03 10.83
CA ASP A 325 -21.57 -10.27 10.94
C ASP A 325 -20.92 -11.44 10.19
N LYS A 326 -20.48 -11.20 8.96
CA LYS A 326 -19.76 -12.21 8.15
C LYS A 326 -18.43 -12.61 8.81
N LEU A 327 -17.67 -11.65 9.32
CA LEU A 327 -16.32 -11.87 9.84
C LEU A 327 -16.30 -12.48 11.25
N GLN A 328 -17.30 -12.18 12.09
CA GLN A 328 -17.42 -12.79 13.42
C GLN A 328 -18.03 -14.20 13.38
N SER A 329 -18.72 -14.57 12.30
CA SER A 329 -19.38 -15.88 12.21
C SER A 329 -18.39 -17.02 11.98
N THR A 330 -18.53 -18.10 12.74
CA THR A 330 -17.80 -19.38 12.55
C THR A 330 -18.47 -20.30 11.54
N SER A 331 -19.61 -19.91 10.96
CA SER A 331 -20.33 -20.71 9.97
C SER A 331 -19.46 -21.02 8.74
N PRO A 332 -19.54 -22.25 8.17
CA PRO A 332 -18.91 -22.58 6.89
C PRO A 332 -19.36 -21.69 5.73
N GLU A 333 -20.56 -21.10 5.81
CA GLU A 333 -21.10 -20.18 4.79
C GLU A 333 -20.16 -18.99 4.53
N HIS A 334 -19.50 -18.48 5.58
CA HIS A 334 -18.60 -17.33 5.48
C HIS A 334 -17.12 -17.71 5.43
N GLU A 335 -16.79 -19.01 5.39
CA GLU A 335 -15.40 -19.49 5.30
C GLU A 335 -14.70 -18.95 4.06
N ALA A 336 -15.36 -18.96 2.90
CA ALA A 336 -14.81 -18.43 1.66
C ALA A 336 -14.47 -16.93 1.80
N THR A 337 -15.35 -16.15 2.44
CA THR A 337 -15.10 -14.72 2.70
C THR A 337 -13.87 -14.51 3.57
N ARG A 338 -13.74 -15.26 4.67
CA ARG A 338 -12.57 -15.14 5.56
C ARG A 338 -11.27 -15.57 4.85
N LYS A 339 -11.33 -16.62 4.02
CA LYS A 339 -10.18 -17.09 3.21
C LYS A 339 -9.77 -16.11 2.12
N ILE A 340 -10.72 -15.41 1.48
CA ILE A 340 -10.41 -14.34 0.53
C ILE A 340 -9.62 -13.22 1.22
N ILE A 341 -10.03 -12.84 2.44
CA ILE A 341 -9.31 -11.82 3.22
C ILE A 341 -7.93 -12.32 3.62
N LEU A 342 -7.79 -13.56 4.10
CA LEU A 342 -6.48 -14.14 4.39
C LEU A 342 -5.59 -14.20 3.13
N GLY A 343 -6.16 -14.54 1.97
CA GLY A 343 -5.46 -14.59 0.68
C GLY A 343 -4.96 -13.23 0.20
N ARG A 344 -5.46 -12.12 0.77
CA ARG A 344 -4.92 -10.77 0.57
C ARG A 344 -3.74 -10.47 1.49
N MET A 345 -3.54 -11.21 2.57
CA MET A 345 -2.49 -10.95 3.55
C MET A 345 -1.15 -11.49 3.09
N ARG A 346 -0.12 -10.64 3.14
CA ARG A 346 1.26 -11.03 2.87
C ARG A 346 1.75 -12.03 3.92
N LEU A 347 2.48 -13.04 3.46
CA LEU A 347 3.10 -14.04 4.31
C LEU A 347 4.19 -13.38 5.18
N PRO A 348 4.27 -13.75 6.47
CA PRO A 348 5.33 -13.26 7.37
C PRO A 348 6.70 -13.80 6.95
N TYR A 349 7.79 -13.21 7.46
CA TYR A 349 9.16 -13.55 7.05
C TYR A 349 9.65 -14.81 7.81
N VAL A 350 9.43 -15.99 7.22
CA VAL A 350 10.04 -17.27 7.63
C VAL A 350 10.77 -17.88 6.44
N ASP A 351 11.86 -18.61 6.69
CA ASP A 351 12.76 -19.14 5.64
C ASP A 351 11.98 -19.94 4.58
N GLU A 352 10.99 -20.73 5.00
CA GLU A 352 10.05 -21.46 4.14
C GLU A 352 9.24 -20.63 3.11
N THR A 353 9.06 -19.33 3.37
CA THR A 353 8.11 -18.49 2.62
C THR A 353 8.79 -17.46 1.72
N GLU A 354 10.13 -17.40 1.70
CA GLU A 354 10.89 -16.36 0.99
C GLU A 354 10.44 -16.21 -0.47
N VAL A 355 10.39 -17.30 -1.22
CA VAL A 355 9.99 -17.27 -2.63
C VAL A 355 8.49 -16.98 -2.80
N ALA A 356 7.63 -17.50 -1.92
CA ALA A 356 6.20 -17.20 -1.97
C ALA A 356 5.95 -15.70 -1.73
N ARG A 357 6.73 -15.06 -0.86
CA ARG A 357 6.69 -13.62 -0.61
C ARG A 357 7.15 -12.80 -1.81
N ARG A 358 8.15 -13.26 -2.59
CA ARG A 358 8.52 -12.63 -3.88
C ARG A 358 7.33 -12.58 -4.83
N GLY A 359 6.57 -13.67 -4.90
CA GLY A 359 5.32 -13.73 -5.65
C GLY A 359 4.23 -12.79 -5.14
N GLN A 360 4.30 -12.36 -3.87
CA GLN A 360 3.36 -11.41 -3.28
C GLN A 360 3.83 -9.95 -3.38
N ALA A 361 5.07 -9.67 -3.79
CA ALA A 361 5.68 -8.34 -3.78
C ALA A 361 5.10 -7.39 -4.85
N PHE A 362 3.83 -7.02 -4.72
CA PHE A 362 3.13 -5.99 -5.50
C PHE A 362 1.86 -5.52 -4.75
N GLU A 363 1.19 -4.51 -5.29
CA GLU A 363 0.15 -3.68 -4.65
C GLU A 363 -1.16 -4.44 -4.33
N TYR A 364 -1.31 -5.68 -4.79
CA TYR A 364 -2.47 -6.52 -4.47
C TYR A 364 -2.46 -7.02 -3.02
N PHE A 365 -1.30 -7.23 -2.41
CA PHE A 365 -1.20 -7.84 -1.07
C PHE A 365 -1.10 -6.79 0.04
N MET A 366 -1.69 -7.13 1.18
CA MET A 366 -1.81 -6.28 2.36
C MET A 366 -0.82 -6.71 3.46
N PRO A 367 -0.33 -5.76 4.28
CA PRO A 367 -0.51 -4.31 4.12
C PRO A 367 0.27 -3.78 2.91
N TRP A 368 -0.34 -2.82 2.19
CA TRP A 368 0.36 -2.06 1.15
C TRP A 368 1.15 -0.91 1.80
N LEU A 369 2.17 -1.30 2.56
CA LEU A 369 3.13 -0.42 3.23
C LEU A 369 4.54 -0.88 2.88
N SER A 370 5.49 0.05 2.97
CA SER A 370 6.92 -0.22 2.81
C SER A 370 7.41 -1.19 3.88
N GLY A 371 8.47 -1.93 3.57
CA GLY A 371 9.10 -2.91 4.45
C GLY A 371 10.48 -2.46 4.91
N ASP A 372 11.16 -3.32 5.65
CA ASP A 372 12.50 -3.04 6.18
C ASP A 372 13.59 -3.06 5.09
N GLY A 373 13.27 -3.48 3.87
CA GLY A 373 14.11 -3.37 2.68
C GLY A 373 14.10 -2.00 2.01
N GLY A 374 13.18 -1.11 2.40
CA GLY A 374 12.98 0.19 1.78
C GLY A 374 11.56 0.41 1.26
N ARG A 375 11.39 1.45 0.44
CA ARG A 375 10.11 1.82 -0.20
C ARG A 375 9.55 0.67 -1.08
N THR A 376 8.25 0.49 -1.18
CA THR A 376 7.68 -0.66 -1.93
C THR A 376 8.17 -0.77 -3.39
N THR A 377 8.74 -1.91 -3.81
CA THR A 377 9.11 -2.21 -5.21
C THR A 377 8.67 -3.58 -5.67
N GLU A 378 8.01 -3.61 -6.84
CA GLU A 378 7.50 -4.83 -7.42
C GLU A 378 8.61 -5.89 -7.60
N GLY A 379 8.39 -7.08 -7.05
CA GLY A 379 9.33 -8.20 -7.11
C GLY A 379 10.37 -8.27 -5.99
N ASP A 380 10.47 -7.24 -5.12
CA ASP A 380 11.30 -7.28 -3.92
C ASP A 380 10.43 -7.38 -2.66
N GLU A 381 10.37 -8.57 -2.09
CA GLU A 381 9.62 -8.93 -0.90
C GLU A 381 10.09 -8.26 0.39
N THR A 382 11.32 -7.77 0.43
CA THR A 382 11.89 -7.11 1.62
C THR A 382 11.36 -5.69 1.73
N THR A 383 10.94 -5.09 0.61
CA THR A 383 10.43 -3.73 0.53
C THR A 383 8.94 -3.59 0.85
N PHE A 384 8.26 -4.67 1.21
CA PHE A 384 6.87 -4.65 1.66
C PHE A 384 6.74 -5.16 3.10
N SER A 385 5.95 -4.45 3.92
CA SER A 385 5.62 -4.90 5.27
C SER A 385 4.68 -6.12 5.23
N SER A 386 4.80 -6.96 6.25
CA SER A 386 3.89 -8.05 6.57
C SER A 386 3.45 -7.92 8.03
N VAL A 387 2.29 -8.49 8.36
CA VAL A 387 1.93 -8.73 9.77
C VAL A 387 2.92 -9.70 10.42
N THR A 388 2.96 -9.75 11.75
CA THR A 388 3.82 -10.70 12.46
C THR A 388 3.38 -12.15 12.24
N GLU A 389 4.28 -13.11 12.48
CA GLU A 389 3.94 -14.53 12.39
C GLU A 389 2.78 -14.90 13.33
N LEU A 390 2.78 -14.38 14.55
CA LEU A 390 1.69 -14.61 15.50
C LEU A 390 0.35 -14.05 15.00
N GLN A 391 0.34 -12.84 14.44
CA GLN A 391 -0.85 -12.24 13.84
C GLN A 391 -1.34 -13.08 12.65
N TYR A 392 -0.43 -13.52 11.77
CA TYR A 392 -0.77 -14.35 10.62
C TYR A 392 -1.34 -15.71 11.03
N ALA A 393 -0.75 -16.35 12.04
CA ALA A 393 -1.21 -17.64 12.54
C ALA A 393 -2.62 -17.55 13.20
N ARG A 394 -2.93 -16.44 13.88
CA ARG A 394 -4.28 -16.11 14.35
C ARG A 394 -5.27 -15.95 13.20
N LEU A 395 -4.88 -15.19 12.16
CA LEU A 395 -5.71 -15.00 10.96
C LEU A 395 -5.97 -16.33 10.22
N LYS A 396 -5.00 -17.24 10.19
CA LYS A 396 -5.18 -18.58 9.61
C LYS A 396 -6.26 -19.38 10.34
N LYS A 397 -6.16 -19.48 11.67
CA LYS A 397 -7.20 -20.11 12.50
C LYS A 397 -8.58 -19.48 12.31
N TRP A 398 -8.63 -18.15 12.29
CA TRP A 398 -9.87 -17.42 12.02
C TRP A 398 -10.45 -17.74 10.64
N ALA A 399 -9.63 -17.75 9.59
CA ALA A 399 -10.07 -18.08 8.24
C ALA A 399 -10.65 -19.50 8.16
N ASP A 400 -10.02 -20.46 8.86
CA ASP A 400 -10.48 -21.84 8.96
C ASP A 400 -11.71 -22.04 9.88
N GLY A 401 -12.17 -20.99 10.57
CA GLY A 401 -13.30 -21.06 11.49
C GLY A 401 -12.95 -21.61 12.89
N ASP A 402 -11.67 -21.79 13.21
CA ASP A 402 -11.16 -22.22 14.52
C ASP A 402 -10.93 -21.02 15.46
N PHE A 403 -12.01 -20.35 15.83
CA PHE A 403 -12.00 -19.23 16.76
C PHE A 403 -13.30 -19.16 17.56
N VAL A 404 -13.27 -18.44 18.67
CA VAL A 404 -14.45 -18.17 19.50
C VAL A 404 -14.82 -16.70 19.45
N VAL A 405 -16.09 -16.41 19.71
CA VAL A 405 -16.61 -15.04 19.82
C VAL A 405 -17.16 -14.84 21.21
N ASN A 406 -16.60 -13.88 21.95
CA ASN A 406 -17.15 -13.49 23.23
C ASN A 406 -17.68 -12.05 23.16
N PRO A 407 -19.01 -11.83 23.13
CA PRO A 407 -19.58 -10.48 23.09
C PRO A 407 -19.14 -9.56 24.23
N LYS A 408 -18.69 -10.11 25.38
CA LYS A 408 -18.15 -9.31 26.50
C LYS A 408 -16.77 -8.70 26.20
N ASN A 409 -16.04 -9.26 25.23
CA ASN A 409 -14.72 -8.77 24.80
C ASN A 409 -14.83 -7.74 23.67
N ARG A 410 -16.04 -7.46 23.17
CA ARG A 410 -16.24 -6.41 22.17
C ARG A 410 -15.65 -5.10 22.67
N PRO A 411 -14.92 -4.34 21.82
CA PRO A 411 -14.28 -3.10 22.25
C PRO A 411 -15.26 -2.14 22.92
N ASN A 412 -15.04 -1.93 24.21
CA ASN A 412 -15.75 -0.96 25.03
C ASN A 412 -14.82 -0.51 26.16
N PRO A 413 -13.81 0.34 25.85
CA PRO A 413 -12.82 0.74 26.83
C PRO A 413 -13.50 1.46 28.01
N PRO A 414 -13.11 1.15 29.26
CA PRO A 414 -13.74 1.75 30.42
C PRO A 414 -13.47 3.27 30.49
N PRO A 415 -14.37 4.05 31.13
CA PRO A 415 -14.24 5.50 31.20
C PRO A 415 -13.07 5.94 32.08
N ARG A 416 -12.67 5.13 33.07
CA ARG A 416 -11.52 5.38 33.94
C ARG A 416 -10.64 4.14 34.01
N PHE A 417 -9.35 4.37 34.25
CA PHE A 417 -8.39 3.28 34.39
C PHE A 417 -8.73 2.39 35.59
N GLU A 418 -9.21 2.98 36.68
CA GLU A 418 -9.59 2.28 37.91
C GLU A 418 -10.81 1.36 37.74
N ASP A 419 -11.54 1.46 36.62
CA ASP A 419 -12.65 0.58 36.28
C ASP A 419 -12.19 -0.71 35.55
N ILE A 420 -10.90 -0.81 35.18
CA ILE A 420 -10.27 -2.07 34.74
C ILE A 420 -10.12 -2.98 35.97
N LYS A 421 -10.37 -4.28 35.79
CA LYS A 421 -10.16 -5.27 36.85
C LYS A 421 -8.73 -5.22 37.38
N LEU A 422 -8.57 -5.37 38.70
CA LEU A 422 -7.29 -5.18 39.38
C LEU A 422 -6.18 -6.06 38.78
N GLU A 423 -6.51 -7.31 38.47
CA GLU A 423 -5.60 -8.27 37.87
C GLU A 423 -5.12 -7.89 36.46
N ASP A 424 -5.92 -7.13 35.71
CA ASP A 424 -5.64 -6.75 34.32
C ASP A 424 -4.96 -5.37 34.20
N GLN A 425 -5.04 -4.54 35.25
CA GLN A 425 -4.52 -3.17 35.27
C GLN A 425 -3.04 -3.05 34.86
N PRO A 426 -2.09 -3.88 35.34
CA PRO A 426 -0.69 -3.75 34.96
C PRO A 426 -0.44 -4.02 33.47
N VAL A 427 -1.06 -5.08 32.92
CA VAL A 427 -0.94 -5.42 31.50
C VAL A 427 -1.57 -4.32 30.63
N ALA A 428 -2.72 -3.79 31.07
CA ALA A 428 -3.40 -2.70 30.37
C ALA A 428 -2.52 -1.46 30.23
N LEU A 429 -1.75 -1.07 31.26
CA LEU A 429 -0.82 0.05 31.17
C LEU A 429 0.26 -0.16 30.11
N THR A 430 0.91 -1.33 30.11
CA THR A 430 1.94 -1.66 29.12
C THR A 430 1.37 -1.70 27.70
N ARG A 431 0.20 -2.33 27.53
CA ARG A 431 -0.47 -2.40 26.24
C ARG A 431 -0.87 -1.03 25.70
N ALA A 432 -1.52 -0.21 26.52
CA ALA A 432 -1.95 1.14 26.13
C ALA A 432 -0.76 2.02 25.70
N SER A 433 0.37 1.89 26.40
CA SER A 433 1.62 2.61 26.06
C SER A 433 2.16 2.20 24.69
N LEU A 434 2.10 0.91 24.34
CA LEU A 434 2.74 0.35 23.15
C LEU A 434 1.83 0.22 21.92
N GLU A 435 0.52 0.06 22.07
CA GLU A 435 -0.37 -0.11 20.91
C GLU A 435 -0.46 1.17 20.05
N TRP A 436 -0.12 2.34 20.60
CA TRP A 436 -0.08 3.62 19.86
C TRP A 436 1.18 3.78 18.97
N THR A 437 2.12 2.84 19.02
CA THR A 437 3.44 2.93 18.36
C THR A 437 3.49 2.19 17.02
N ILE A 438 4.51 2.48 16.23
CA ILE A 438 4.85 1.72 15.02
C ILE A 438 5.67 0.48 15.39
N GLY A 439 5.20 -0.69 15.00
CA GLY A 439 5.97 -1.95 15.09
C GLY A 439 6.48 -2.48 13.76
N SER A 440 5.89 -2.07 12.63
CA SER A 440 6.40 -2.39 11.29
C SER A 440 5.93 -1.35 10.27
N PRO A 441 6.76 -0.98 9.28
CA PRO A 441 8.19 -1.33 9.16
C PRO A 441 9.07 -0.57 10.15
N LEU A 442 10.32 -0.99 10.34
CA LEU A 442 11.30 -0.42 11.27
C LEU A 442 12.57 0.07 10.52
N TYR A 443 12.36 0.85 9.45
CA TYR A 443 13.41 1.45 8.62
C TYR A 443 13.39 2.99 8.61
N PRO A 444 14.13 3.67 9.49
CA PRO A 444 14.62 3.17 10.77
C PRO A 444 13.49 2.97 11.79
N GLY A 445 12.25 3.41 11.54
CA GLY A 445 11.15 3.41 12.52
C GLY A 445 10.89 4.79 13.13
N ILE A 446 9.86 4.91 13.98
CA ILE A 446 9.49 6.18 14.65
C ILE A 446 9.93 6.17 16.12
N GLU A 447 9.43 5.24 16.93
CA GLU A 447 9.71 5.19 18.36
C GLU A 447 10.98 4.42 18.71
N ILE A 448 11.15 3.25 18.09
CA ILE A 448 12.30 2.33 18.22
C ILE A 448 12.60 1.82 16.81
N SER A 449 13.83 1.36 16.58
CA SER A 449 14.23 0.76 15.30
C SER A 449 14.07 -0.76 15.28
N TRP A 450 14.66 -1.41 14.29
CA TRP A 450 14.63 -2.86 14.09
C TRP A 450 15.16 -3.65 15.30
N ASN A 451 15.90 -3.00 16.21
CA ASN A 451 16.27 -3.57 17.49
C ASN A 451 15.06 -3.96 18.36
N ALA A 452 13.86 -3.46 18.07
CA ALA A 452 12.60 -3.93 18.67
C ALA A 452 12.25 -5.38 18.28
N GLU A 453 12.80 -5.93 17.20
CA GLU A 453 12.55 -7.32 16.80
C GLU A 453 13.59 -8.30 17.35
N GLU A 454 14.70 -7.79 17.90
CA GLU A 454 15.81 -8.61 18.35
C GLU A 454 15.49 -9.28 19.70
N PRO A 455 15.63 -10.62 19.82
CA PRO A 455 15.37 -11.33 21.08
C PRO A 455 16.17 -10.80 22.27
N GLU A 456 17.39 -10.30 22.04
CA GLU A 456 18.31 -9.79 23.07
C GLU A 456 17.80 -8.51 23.74
N THR A 457 16.91 -7.78 23.07
CA THR A 457 16.23 -6.59 23.60
C THR A 457 15.29 -6.93 24.76
N TYR A 458 14.84 -8.18 24.88
CA TYR A 458 13.81 -8.62 25.81
C TYR A 458 14.33 -9.58 26.88
N ASP A 459 13.68 -9.59 28.06
CA ASP A 459 13.89 -10.64 29.05
C ASP A 459 13.06 -11.88 28.70
N LEU A 460 13.74 -12.85 28.09
CA LEU A 460 13.18 -14.12 27.64
C LEU A 460 13.48 -15.29 28.58
N SER A 461 13.69 -15.00 29.87
CA SER A 461 13.83 -16.02 30.93
C SER A 461 12.59 -16.91 31.07
N ALA A 462 12.77 -18.12 31.61
CA ALA A 462 11.67 -19.05 31.84
C ALA A 462 10.60 -18.45 32.76
N GLU A 463 11.03 -17.67 33.76
CA GLU A 463 10.17 -16.94 34.68
C GLU A 463 9.33 -15.89 33.95
N ALA A 464 9.93 -15.06 33.09
CA ALA A 464 9.21 -14.05 32.31
C ALA A 464 8.20 -14.70 31.35
N LEU A 465 8.59 -15.79 30.66
CA LEU A 465 7.71 -16.52 29.74
C LEU A 465 6.50 -17.16 30.47
N ALA A 466 6.68 -17.63 31.71
CA ALA A 466 5.63 -18.24 32.51
C ALA A 466 4.56 -17.24 32.96
N LEU A 467 4.92 -15.96 33.14
CA LEU A 467 4.01 -14.89 33.55
C LEU A 467 3.13 -14.36 32.40
N GLY A 468 3.36 -14.80 31.16
CA GLY A 468 2.64 -14.28 30.00
C GLY A 468 2.81 -12.76 29.86
N PRO A 469 1.75 -12.00 29.51
CA PRO A 469 1.83 -10.55 29.34
C PRO A 469 2.33 -9.76 30.56
N LEU A 470 2.22 -10.30 31.79
CA LEU A 470 2.78 -9.67 32.99
C LEU A 470 4.32 -9.69 33.00
N GLY A 471 4.93 -10.67 32.33
CA GLY A 471 6.37 -10.87 32.21
C GLY A 471 7.01 -10.10 31.05
N PHE A 472 6.23 -9.44 30.19
CA PHE A 472 6.72 -8.65 29.08
C PHE A 472 7.61 -7.50 29.57
N ARG A 473 8.93 -7.57 29.33
CA ARG A 473 9.88 -6.51 29.68
C ARG A 473 11.14 -6.52 28.83
N LEU A 474 11.82 -5.39 28.79
CA LEU A 474 13.15 -5.29 28.18
C LEU A 474 14.20 -5.98 29.05
N ASN A 475 15.27 -6.43 28.41
CA ASN A 475 16.42 -7.00 29.09
C ASN A 475 17.08 -5.95 30.00
N LYS A 476 17.50 -6.35 31.20
CA LYS A 476 18.17 -5.47 32.17
C LYS A 476 19.52 -4.94 31.67
N SER A 477 20.08 -5.54 30.61
CA SER A 477 21.31 -5.09 29.96
C SER A 477 21.11 -3.88 29.03
N VAL A 478 19.88 -3.55 28.64
CA VAL A 478 19.59 -2.38 27.79
C VAL A 478 19.94 -1.11 28.58
N LYS A 479 20.88 -0.33 28.05
CA LYS A 479 21.36 0.91 28.69
C LYS A 479 20.61 2.14 28.15
N PRO A 480 20.61 3.25 28.90
CA PRO A 480 20.06 4.51 28.40
C PRO A 480 20.63 4.91 27.03
N GLY A 481 19.74 5.28 26.12
CA GLY A 481 20.04 5.70 24.76
C GLY A 481 20.20 4.56 23.75
N GLU A 482 20.11 3.29 24.15
CA GLU A 482 20.32 2.16 23.24
C GLU A 482 19.11 1.84 22.36
N LEU A 483 17.88 2.22 22.77
CA LEU A 483 16.69 1.93 21.99
C LEU A 483 16.56 2.87 20.78
N THR A 484 16.91 4.15 20.95
CA THR A 484 16.66 5.22 19.97
C THR A 484 17.88 5.59 19.13
N ARG A 485 19.08 5.09 19.44
CA ARG A 485 20.35 5.46 18.75
C ARG A 485 20.37 5.21 17.24
N TYR A 486 19.56 4.28 16.76
CA TYR A 486 19.45 3.90 15.34
C TYR A 486 18.58 4.87 14.52
N LEU A 487 17.71 5.64 15.18
CA LEU A 487 16.76 6.54 14.52
C LEU A 487 17.46 7.76 13.91
N SER A 488 16.79 8.41 12.97
CA SER A 488 17.27 9.62 12.28
C SER A 488 17.77 10.72 13.24
N LEU A 489 18.81 11.43 12.78
CA LEU A 489 19.40 12.59 13.43
C LEU A 489 19.50 13.77 12.43
N PRO A 490 18.67 14.82 12.60
CA PRO A 490 17.59 14.93 13.58
C PRO A 490 16.36 14.10 13.17
N TRP A 491 15.48 13.77 14.12
CA TRP A 491 14.27 12.99 13.82
C TRP A 491 13.34 13.67 12.78
N GLN A 492 13.30 15.00 12.72
CA GLN A 492 12.44 15.75 11.80
C GLN A 492 12.76 15.51 10.33
N SER A 493 14.01 15.15 10.02
CA SER A 493 14.46 14.90 8.65
C SER A 493 13.71 13.71 8.04
N ASP A 494 13.84 12.54 8.68
CA ASP A 494 13.11 11.34 8.31
C ASP A 494 11.59 11.49 8.45
N PHE A 495 11.13 12.25 9.45
CA PHE A 495 9.70 12.49 9.64
C PHE A 495 9.04 13.23 8.46
N TYR A 496 9.77 14.09 7.75
CA TYR A 496 9.28 14.65 6.49
C TYR A 496 9.31 13.59 5.36
N MET A 497 10.41 12.87 5.23
CA MET A 497 10.65 11.93 4.12
C MET A 497 9.73 10.70 4.13
N CYS A 498 9.21 10.32 5.29
CA CYS A 498 8.37 9.15 5.49
C CYS A 498 6.92 9.32 5.01
N ARG A 499 6.76 9.67 3.74
CA ARG A 499 5.48 9.84 3.05
C ARG A 499 5.02 8.59 2.29
N ASN A 500 3.72 8.52 2.00
CA ASN A 500 2.99 7.57 1.15
C ASN A 500 2.82 6.16 1.71
N TYR A 501 3.91 5.48 2.07
CA TYR A 501 3.90 4.02 2.30
C TYR A 501 4.48 3.61 3.66
N TRP A 502 4.98 4.55 4.46
CA TRP A 502 5.75 4.23 5.67
C TRP A 502 4.87 4.15 6.91
N TRP A 503 4.66 5.27 7.60
CA TRP A 503 4.06 5.29 8.95
C TRP A 503 2.86 6.25 9.09
N PRO A 504 1.82 6.13 8.25
CA PRO A 504 0.68 7.06 8.23
C PRO A 504 -0.03 7.24 9.58
N SER A 505 0.00 6.22 10.45
CA SER A 505 -0.59 6.27 11.80
C SER A 505 0.18 7.13 12.81
N ALA A 506 1.44 7.49 12.54
CA ALA A 506 2.23 8.40 13.37
C ALA A 506 2.42 9.76 12.67
N ARG A 507 2.74 9.70 11.37
CA ARG A 507 2.93 10.82 10.46
C ARG A 507 1.93 10.67 9.30
N PRO A 508 0.81 11.39 9.30
CA PRO A 508 -0.20 11.26 8.25
C PRO A 508 0.31 11.66 6.86
N ASP A 509 -0.24 11.03 5.82
CA ASP A 509 0.04 11.35 4.41
C ASP A 509 -1.05 12.24 3.82
N ALA A 510 -2.28 11.74 3.84
CA ALA A 510 -3.45 12.38 3.24
C ALA A 510 -4.59 12.37 4.25
N ILE A 511 -5.11 13.57 4.58
CA ILE A 511 -6.03 13.76 5.69
C ILE A 511 -7.34 14.43 5.28
N LEU A 512 -8.40 14.19 6.04
CA LEU A 512 -9.62 14.98 5.96
C LEU A 512 -9.41 16.31 6.70
N SER A 513 -9.47 17.44 5.98
CA SER A 513 -9.34 18.75 6.60
C SER A 513 -10.64 19.19 7.29
N GLN A 514 -10.55 20.01 8.34
CA GLN A 514 -11.73 20.60 8.99
C GLN A 514 -12.65 21.34 8.01
N LYS A 515 -12.06 21.99 6.99
CA LYS A 515 -12.83 22.66 5.93
C LYS A 515 -13.68 21.66 5.14
N VAL A 516 -13.08 20.58 4.66
CA VAL A 516 -13.80 19.55 3.90
C VAL A 516 -14.91 18.94 4.75
N LEU A 517 -14.62 18.57 6.01
CA LEU A 517 -15.65 18.05 6.91
C LEU A 517 -16.80 19.05 7.12
N SER A 518 -16.49 20.33 7.31
CA SER A 518 -17.50 21.39 7.44
C SER A 518 -18.34 21.56 6.18
N ASP A 519 -17.71 21.55 5.00
CA ASP A 519 -18.41 21.68 3.72
C ASP A 519 -19.36 20.50 3.51
N VAL A 520 -18.90 19.27 3.75
CA VAL A 520 -19.68 18.03 3.61
C VAL A 520 -20.85 18.00 4.59
N THR A 521 -20.61 18.29 5.86
CA THR A 521 -21.67 18.27 6.88
C THR A 521 -22.68 19.39 6.68
N THR A 522 -22.28 20.54 6.13
CA THR A 522 -23.19 21.62 5.73
C THR A 522 -24.04 21.23 4.51
N GLN A 523 -23.44 20.58 3.52
CA GLN A 523 -24.11 20.22 2.28
C GLN A 523 -25.10 19.06 2.46
N TYR A 524 -24.73 18.02 3.21
CA TYR A 524 -25.50 16.77 3.31
C TYR A 524 -26.17 16.54 4.67
N GLY A 525 -25.72 17.24 5.72
CA GLY A 525 -26.16 17.01 7.10
C GLY A 525 -25.44 15.83 7.76
N TRP A 526 -25.40 15.83 9.10
CA TRP A 526 -24.72 14.79 9.89
C TRP A 526 -25.35 13.42 9.70
N ASP A 527 -26.68 13.29 9.63
CA ASP A 527 -27.34 12.00 9.47
C ASP A 527 -26.92 11.29 8.17
N ALA A 528 -26.79 12.03 7.07
CA ALA A 528 -26.33 11.48 5.79
C ALA A 528 -24.86 11.07 5.85
N VAL A 529 -24.02 11.86 6.52
CA VAL A 529 -22.60 11.56 6.76
C VAL A 529 -22.44 10.28 7.58
N LEU A 530 -23.15 10.14 8.70
CA LEU A 530 -23.09 8.96 9.57
C LEU A 530 -23.60 7.70 8.89
N LYS A 531 -24.59 7.84 8.01
CA LYS A 531 -25.03 6.76 7.15
C LYS A 531 -23.95 6.40 6.11
N ALA A 532 -23.32 7.40 5.49
CA ALA A 532 -22.33 7.20 4.43
C ALA A 532 -21.05 6.49 4.91
N ILE A 533 -20.58 6.77 6.14
CA ILE A 533 -19.33 6.19 6.66
C ILE A 533 -19.43 4.70 7.00
N ASN A 534 -20.63 4.15 7.21
CA ASN A 534 -20.83 2.75 7.60
C ASN A 534 -21.37 1.87 6.45
N LEU A 535 -21.54 2.42 5.24
CA LEU A 535 -22.04 1.68 4.10
C LEU A 535 -20.88 1.29 3.18
N SER A 536 -20.66 -0.01 3.01
CA SER A 536 -19.69 -0.56 2.05
C SER A 536 -20.37 -1.21 0.83
N GLN A 537 -21.67 -1.55 0.92
CA GLN A 537 -22.33 -2.52 0.03
C GLN A 537 -23.45 -1.98 -0.88
N LYS A 538 -23.81 -0.68 -0.85
CA LYS A 538 -24.92 -0.20 -1.71
C LYS A 538 -24.49 0.06 -3.15
N LYS A 539 -25.33 -0.40 -4.09
CA LYS A 539 -25.24 -0.16 -5.54
C LYS A 539 -25.34 1.32 -5.95
N GLU A 540 -25.73 2.21 -5.03
CA GLU A 540 -25.88 3.63 -5.33
C GLU A 540 -24.69 4.42 -4.76
N PRO A 541 -24.06 5.30 -5.57
CA PRO A 541 -23.00 6.18 -5.09
C PRO A 541 -23.53 7.05 -3.95
N SER A 542 -22.71 7.24 -2.91
CA SER A 542 -23.01 8.14 -1.80
C SER A 542 -22.17 9.41 -1.99
N PRO A 543 -22.76 10.53 -2.45
CA PRO A 543 -22.02 11.78 -2.63
C PRO A 543 -21.35 12.27 -1.34
N ALA A 544 -21.93 11.95 -0.19
CA ALA A 544 -21.33 12.25 1.11
C ALA A 544 -20.09 11.39 1.39
N ALA A 545 -20.10 10.10 1.03
CA ALA A 545 -18.91 9.24 1.15
C ALA A 545 -17.80 9.68 0.21
N ASP A 546 -18.13 9.97 -1.05
CA ASP A 546 -17.16 10.45 -2.04
C ASP A 546 -16.56 11.80 -1.62
N ALA A 547 -17.38 12.70 -1.07
CA ALA A 547 -16.89 13.98 -0.57
C ALA A 547 -16.00 13.85 0.68
N LEU A 548 -16.26 12.87 1.55
CA LEU A 548 -15.37 12.55 2.69
C LEU A 548 -14.04 11.94 2.23
N ALA A 549 -14.02 11.26 1.09
CA ALA A 549 -12.79 10.70 0.54
C ALA A 549 -11.82 11.76 -0.02
N ASN A 550 -12.25 13.03 -0.15
CA ASN A 550 -11.41 14.13 -0.64
C ASN A 550 -10.40 14.60 0.41
N HIS A 551 -9.30 13.86 0.51
CA HIS A 551 -8.20 14.17 1.41
C HIS A 551 -7.20 15.16 0.80
N VAL A 552 -6.52 15.91 1.66
CA VAL A 552 -5.43 16.83 1.28
C VAL A 552 -4.10 16.38 1.91
N PRO A 553 -2.94 16.72 1.32
CA PRO A 553 -1.65 16.39 1.92
C PRO A 553 -1.50 16.99 3.33
N TRP A 554 -1.00 16.20 4.27
CA TRP A 554 -0.82 16.64 5.64
C TRP A 554 0.36 17.62 5.78
N GLU A 555 1.48 17.39 5.10
CA GLU A 555 2.64 18.29 5.16
C GLU A 555 2.48 19.62 4.40
N ARG A 556 1.31 19.88 3.80
CA ARG A 556 1.08 21.07 2.97
C ARG A 556 1.53 22.37 3.65
N GLY A 557 2.21 23.21 2.88
CA GLY A 557 2.81 24.46 3.34
C GLY A 557 4.28 24.34 3.74
N ILE A 558 4.83 23.13 3.83
CA ILE A 558 6.28 22.88 3.85
C ILE A 558 6.80 22.83 2.40
N HIS A 559 8.05 23.27 2.16
CA HIS A 559 8.69 23.13 0.85
C HIS A 559 8.64 21.68 0.36
N GLN A 560 8.53 21.46 -0.95
CA GLN A 560 8.56 20.12 -1.52
C GLN A 560 9.99 19.75 -1.89
N ASN A 561 10.46 18.61 -1.40
CA ASN A 561 11.66 17.96 -1.96
C ASN A 561 11.30 17.26 -3.27
N TYR A 562 12.00 17.61 -4.35
CA TYR A 562 11.88 16.97 -5.68
C TYR A 562 12.93 15.87 -5.87
N THR A 563 13.36 15.22 -4.80
CA THR A 563 14.47 14.24 -4.79
C THR A 563 14.26 13.06 -5.73
N ASP A 564 13.00 12.71 -6.01
CA ASP A 564 12.62 11.66 -6.97
C ASP A 564 12.83 12.09 -8.45
N VAL A 565 12.99 13.40 -8.72
CA VAL A 565 13.23 13.99 -10.05
C VAL A 565 14.66 14.54 -10.19
N TYR A 566 15.25 15.02 -9.09
CA TYR A 566 16.58 15.64 -9.04
C TYR A 566 17.32 15.25 -7.74
N SER A 567 18.24 14.28 -7.83
CA SER A 567 18.96 13.73 -6.67
C SER A 567 20.05 14.66 -6.10
N ASP A 568 20.33 15.78 -6.76
CA ASP A 568 21.36 16.77 -6.42
C ASP A 568 20.79 18.03 -5.74
N GLN A 569 19.48 18.08 -5.48
CA GLN A 569 18.83 19.23 -4.85
C GLN A 569 18.91 19.16 -3.31
N PRO A 570 19.05 20.32 -2.63
CA PRO A 570 19.01 20.41 -1.17
C PRO A 570 17.65 19.93 -0.60
N LEU A 571 17.66 19.31 0.58
CA LEU A 571 16.45 18.84 1.28
C LEU A 571 15.80 19.97 2.09
N PHE A 572 15.34 21.01 1.40
CA PHE A 572 14.70 22.19 2.01
C PHE A 572 13.58 21.80 2.98
N ALA A 573 12.79 20.80 2.60
CA ALA A 573 11.65 20.35 3.39
C ALA A 573 12.03 19.71 4.74
N ASN A 574 13.19 19.04 4.80
CA ASN A 574 13.69 18.44 6.03
C ASN A 574 14.07 19.55 7.03
N THR A 575 14.71 20.60 6.51
CA THR A 575 15.06 21.80 7.28
C THR A 575 13.81 22.54 7.75
N ASP A 576 12.82 22.71 6.86
CA ASP A 576 11.52 23.26 7.21
C ASP A 576 10.82 22.46 8.31
N MET A 577 10.86 21.12 8.24
CA MET A 577 10.27 20.26 9.25
C MET A 577 10.96 20.44 10.60
N ALA A 578 12.29 20.55 10.63
CA ALA A 578 13.05 20.86 11.85
C ALA A 578 12.57 22.18 12.50
N GLN A 579 12.26 23.19 11.68
CA GLN A 579 11.78 24.50 12.15
C GLN A 579 10.28 24.54 12.47
N ASN A 580 9.45 23.81 11.72
CA ASN A 580 8.00 24.05 11.64
C ASN A 580 7.12 22.86 11.99
N TRP A 581 7.66 21.72 12.42
CA TRP A 581 6.88 20.53 12.80
C TRP A 581 5.68 20.90 13.70
N HIS A 582 5.91 21.72 14.73
CA HIS A 582 4.92 22.13 15.72
C HIS A 582 3.73 22.91 15.14
N LYS A 583 3.82 23.42 13.92
CA LYS A 583 2.74 24.14 13.22
C LYS A 583 1.76 23.19 12.53
N LEU A 584 2.13 21.94 12.26
CA LEU A 584 1.27 20.97 11.59
C LEU A 584 0.05 20.58 12.44
N GLY A 585 -1.03 20.15 11.79
CA GLY A 585 -2.31 19.83 12.45
C GLY A 585 -2.35 18.40 13.02
N PHE A 586 -3.14 18.19 14.08
CA PHE A 586 -3.41 16.87 14.66
C PHE A 586 -4.71 16.30 14.12
N ILE A 587 -4.71 15.00 13.83
CA ILE A 587 -5.85 14.23 13.33
C ILE A 587 -6.52 13.62 14.53
N VAL A 588 -7.73 14.08 14.81
CA VAL A 588 -8.49 13.74 16.02
C VAL A 588 -9.86 13.23 15.64
N ARG A 589 -10.45 12.42 16.53
CA ARG A 589 -11.83 11.99 16.40
C ARG A 589 -12.75 13.22 16.47
N VAL A 590 -13.69 13.32 15.54
CA VAL A 590 -14.73 14.35 15.52
C VAL A 590 -16.09 13.70 15.68
N ASP A 591 -16.82 14.08 16.72
CA ASP A 591 -18.20 13.65 16.95
C ASP A 591 -19.21 14.72 16.45
N PRO A 592 -20.44 14.34 16.09
CA PRO A 592 -21.50 15.28 15.74
C PRO A 592 -21.85 16.25 16.88
N PRO A 593 -22.29 17.49 16.57
CA PRO A 593 -22.68 18.46 17.60
C PRO A 593 -23.77 17.91 18.54
N GLY A 594 -23.47 17.87 19.84
CA GLY A 594 -24.42 17.45 20.88
C GLY A 594 -24.66 15.94 20.97
N GLN A 595 -23.93 15.11 20.22
CA GLN A 595 -24.07 13.64 20.26
C GLN A 595 -22.70 12.97 20.23
N LYS A 596 -22.43 12.05 21.15
CA LYS A 596 -21.31 11.11 20.98
C LYS A 596 -21.72 10.01 20.02
N LEU A 597 -20.84 9.61 19.11
CA LEU A 597 -21.05 8.41 18.31
C LEU A 597 -21.11 7.20 19.25
N LEU A 598 -22.29 6.61 19.37
CA LEU A 598 -22.56 5.38 20.10
C LEU A 598 -22.56 4.20 19.13
N PRO A 599 -22.23 2.97 19.60
CA PRO A 599 -22.35 1.77 18.80
C PRO A 599 -23.76 1.60 18.19
N VAL A 600 -23.84 1.18 16.93
CA VAL A 600 -25.12 0.90 16.24
C VAL A 600 -25.50 -0.55 16.51
N GLU A 601 -26.63 -0.80 17.16
CA GLU A 601 -27.24 -2.15 17.30
C GLU A 601 -26.25 -3.28 17.66
N ASN A 602 -25.27 -3.01 18.54
CA ASN A 602 -24.20 -3.92 18.96
C ASN A 602 -22.94 -3.99 18.05
N HIS A 603 -22.78 -3.13 17.08
CA HIS A 603 -21.58 -3.04 16.22
C HIS A 603 -20.77 -1.78 16.56
N PRO A 604 -19.42 -1.87 16.65
CA PRO A 604 -18.59 -0.68 16.62
C PRO A 604 -18.87 0.15 15.37
N THR A 605 -19.02 1.45 15.54
CA THR A 605 -19.25 2.42 14.45
C THR A 605 -17.93 3.02 14.04
N LEU A 606 -17.73 3.27 12.74
CA LEU A 606 -16.51 3.95 12.26
C LEU A 606 -16.46 5.38 12.84
N PRO A 607 -15.46 5.72 13.68
CA PRO A 607 -15.23 7.11 14.06
C PRO A 607 -14.79 7.94 12.85
N ILE A 608 -15.20 9.22 12.80
CA ILE A 608 -14.70 10.19 11.84
C ILE A 608 -13.46 10.84 12.41
N PHE A 609 -12.40 10.95 11.62
CA PHE A 609 -11.19 11.68 11.98
C PHE A 609 -10.96 12.85 11.04
N ALA A 610 -10.59 14.00 11.60
CA ALA A 610 -10.24 15.18 10.82
C ALA A 610 -9.09 15.96 11.46
N GLU A 611 -8.41 16.73 10.63
CA GLU A 611 -7.32 17.60 11.08
C GLU A 611 -7.85 18.82 11.82
N THR A 612 -7.23 19.11 12.97
CA THR A 612 -7.48 20.26 13.83
C THR A 612 -6.17 20.92 14.25
N GLN A 613 -6.26 22.10 14.86
CA GLN A 613 -5.13 22.80 15.49
C GLN A 613 -3.93 23.08 14.56
N ARG A 614 -4.13 23.20 13.24
CA ARG A 614 -3.08 23.58 12.28
C ARG A 614 -2.77 25.08 12.35
N GLN A 615 -1.48 25.41 12.27
CA GLN A 615 -0.96 26.74 11.96
C GLN A 615 -0.30 26.72 10.57
N HIS A 616 -0.27 27.85 9.87
CA HIS A 616 0.38 27.92 8.56
C HIS A 616 1.90 28.07 8.74
N PRO A 617 2.72 27.12 8.22
CA PRO A 617 4.16 27.15 8.40
C PRO A 617 4.88 28.33 7.74
N HIS A 618 4.29 28.92 6.68
CA HIS A 618 4.89 30.04 5.91
C HIS A 618 3.96 31.27 5.86
N PRO A 619 4.48 32.51 6.03
CA PRO A 619 3.69 33.73 5.85
C PRO A 619 3.55 34.05 4.36
N GLN A 620 2.51 33.52 3.70
CA GLN A 620 1.71 34.28 2.75
C GLN A 620 0.48 33.48 2.34
N GLU A 621 -0.65 34.19 2.43
CA GLU A 621 -1.96 33.80 1.94
C GLU A 621 -1.88 33.22 0.53
N MET A 622 -2.75 32.26 0.26
CA MET A 622 -3.19 31.89 -1.08
C MET A 622 -3.54 33.16 -1.87
N LYS A 623 -2.60 33.69 -2.65
CA LYS A 623 -2.92 34.60 -3.75
C LYS A 623 -2.80 33.83 -5.05
N ARG A 624 -3.96 33.55 -5.65
CA ARG A 624 -4.12 33.21 -7.06
C ARG A 624 -3.67 34.43 -7.86
N GLY A 625 -2.54 34.37 -8.56
CA GLY A 625 -2.14 35.41 -9.51
C GLY A 625 -0.64 35.65 -9.63
N ASP A 626 -0.18 35.57 -10.88
CA ASP A 626 0.99 36.24 -11.47
C ASP A 626 2.36 35.52 -11.45
N ASP A 627 2.46 34.37 -12.14
CA ASP A 627 3.62 34.08 -13.00
C ASP A 627 3.14 33.75 -14.43
N VAL A 628 3.67 34.47 -15.41
CA VAL A 628 3.15 34.60 -16.79
C VAL A 628 3.64 33.47 -17.70
N ARG A 629 3.94 32.28 -17.16
CA ARG A 629 4.58 31.21 -17.96
C ARG A 629 3.89 29.84 -17.99
N ASN A 630 2.90 29.56 -17.16
CA ASN A 630 1.98 28.42 -17.38
C ASN A 630 0.71 28.50 -16.50
N PRO A 631 -0.50 28.74 -17.05
CA PRO A 631 -1.70 28.98 -16.24
C PRO A 631 -2.39 27.72 -15.63
N ASN A 632 -1.94 26.49 -15.91
CA ASN A 632 -2.71 25.27 -15.58
C ASN A 632 -2.10 24.34 -14.51
N LEU A 633 -1.05 24.74 -13.77
CA LEU A 633 -0.53 23.98 -12.62
C LEU A 633 -0.77 24.72 -11.30
N PRO A 634 -1.30 24.08 -10.24
CA PRO A 634 -1.27 24.65 -8.90
C PRO A 634 0.16 24.61 -8.37
N VAL A 635 0.93 25.66 -8.65
CA VAL A 635 2.28 25.85 -8.11
C VAL A 635 2.21 26.85 -6.96
N PHE A 636 2.61 26.40 -5.76
CA PHE A 636 2.93 27.29 -4.65
C PHE A 636 4.44 27.53 -4.64
N ALA A 637 4.89 28.62 -5.26
CA ALA A 637 6.27 29.09 -5.13
C ALA A 637 6.34 30.59 -5.40
N LEU A 638 7.18 31.31 -4.64
CA LEU A 638 7.60 32.67 -4.94
C LEU A 638 9.14 32.76 -5.05
N HIS A 639 9.52 33.79 -5.79
CA HIS A 639 10.79 34.15 -6.40
C HIS A 639 12.07 34.02 -5.55
N PRO A 640 13.21 33.57 -6.12
CA PRO A 640 14.50 33.64 -5.46
C PRO A 640 15.08 35.07 -5.53
N GLN A 641 15.42 35.64 -4.37
CA GLN A 641 16.38 36.74 -4.23
C GLN A 641 17.42 36.34 -3.18
N ALA A 642 18.50 35.71 -3.62
CA ALA A 642 19.83 35.79 -3.01
C ALA A 642 20.74 34.79 -3.73
N LEU A 643 21.45 35.23 -4.78
CA LEU A 643 22.68 34.59 -5.29
C LEU A 643 23.38 35.59 -6.22
N THR A 644 23.97 36.63 -5.63
CA THR A 644 24.99 37.45 -6.29
C THR A 644 26.32 37.17 -5.64
N SER A 645 27.04 36.16 -6.14
CA SER A 645 28.50 36.10 -6.13
C SER A 645 28.94 34.76 -6.71
N PHE A 646 29.06 34.64 -8.03
CA PHE A 646 30.06 33.77 -8.68
C PHE A 646 30.05 34.08 -10.19
N GLU A 647 30.67 35.20 -10.56
CA GLU A 647 31.10 35.44 -11.95
C GLU A 647 32.57 35.02 -12.08
N ALA A 648 32.84 34.00 -12.90
CA ALA A 648 34.07 33.90 -13.66
C ALA A 648 33.97 32.86 -14.79
N HIS A 649 34.08 33.37 -16.02
CA HIS A 649 34.57 32.71 -17.23
C HIS A 649 33.67 31.66 -17.92
N THR A 650 32.99 32.09 -18.98
CA THR A 650 33.42 31.81 -20.36
C THR A 650 32.63 32.66 -21.37
N LYS A 651 33.37 33.30 -22.29
CA LYS A 651 32.86 34.07 -23.42
C LYS A 651 32.74 33.15 -24.64
N SER A 652 31.62 33.16 -25.36
CA SER A 652 31.64 33.27 -26.83
C SER A 652 30.27 33.50 -27.48
N ARG A 653 30.11 34.74 -27.95
CA ARG A 653 29.59 35.20 -29.27
C ARG A 653 28.18 34.79 -29.75
N ASN A 654 27.33 35.82 -29.73
CA ASN A 654 26.19 36.08 -30.61
C ASN A 654 26.44 35.76 -32.09
N ILE A 655 25.41 35.20 -32.75
CA ILE A 655 25.06 35.49 -34.14
C ILE A 655 23.54 35.72 -34.17
N GLU A 656 23.15 36.95 -34.54
CA GLU A 656 21.77 37.33 -34.89
C GLU A 656 21.40 36.81 -36.28
N PHE A 657 20.14 36.40 -36.46
CA PHE A 657 19.46 36.47 -37.76
C PHE A 657 18.01 36.93 -37.57
N ARG A 658 17.57 37.81 -38.47
CA ARG A 658 16.40 38.69 -38.37
C ARG A 658 15.38 38.38 -39.48
N MET A 659 14.09 38.62 -39.17
CA MET A 659 12.93 38.93 -40.04
C MET A 659 12.06 37.78 -40.58
N PRO A 660 10.77 37.99 -40.96
CA PRO A 660 9.87 39.16 -40.79
C PRO A 660 8.43 38.84 -40.27
N ARG A 661 7.70 39.88 -39.82
CA ARG A 661 6.21 39.91 -39.79
C ARG A 661 5.67 40.42 -41.14
N PRO A 662 4.49 39.99 -41.58
CA PRO A 662 3.33 40.90 -41.71
C PRO A 662 1.98 40.16 -41.46
N ASP A 663 0.79 40.73 -41.31
CA ASP A 663 0.25 42.05 -41.04
C ASP A 663 -1.21 41.81 -40.62
N ASN A 664 -1.72 42.64 -39.70
CA ASN A 664 -3.08 42.59 -39.17
C ASN A 664 -3.98 43.59 -39.93
N ARG A 665 -5.21 43.20 -40.27
CA ARG A 665 -6.43 44.03 -40.58
C ARG A 665 -7.50 43.04 -41.07
N ALA A 666 -8.79 43.07 -40.73
CA ALA A 666 -9.69 43.87 -39.90
C ALA A 666 -10.94 42.96 -39.73
N SER A 667 -11.69 42.93 -38.63
CA SER A 667 -12.85 43.78 -38.27
C SER A 667 -14.00 42.85 -37.82
N ASN A 668 -14.49 43.01 -36.60
CA ASN A 668 -15.77 42.43 -36.15
C ASN A 668 -16.96 43.19 -36.79
N PRO A 669 -18.11 42.52 -37.00
CA PRO A 669 -19.25 42.84 -36.15
C PRO A 669 -20.12 41.63 -35.73
N THR A 670 -20.79 41.81 -34.60
CA THR A 670 -21.81 40.98 -33.93
C THR A 670 -23.21 41.07 -34.63
N PRO A 671 -24.33 40.61 -34.03
CA PRO A 671 -24.97 39.30 -34.22
C PRO A 671 -26.37 39.41 -34.86
N GLY A 672 -26.83 38.38 -35.58
CA GLY A 672 -28.19 38.37 -36.13
C GLY A 672 -28.62 36.98 -36.59
N GLY A 673 -29.60 36.41 -35.89
CA GLY A 673 -30.12 35.06 -36.16
C GLY A 673 -30.94 34.99 -37.45
N ILE A 674 -30.84 33.86 -38.15
CA ILE A 674 -31.85 33.37 -39.09
C ILE A 674 -31.81 31.84 -39.06
N SER A 675 -32.94 31.23 -38.72
CA SER A 675 -33.24 29.81 -38.91
C SER A 675 -33.04 29.42 -40.38
N ARG A 676 -32.13 28.48 -40.68
CA ARG A 676 -32.14 27.74 -41.94
C ARG A 676 -31.79 26.28 -41.68
N GLY A 677 -32.62 25.41 -42.27
CA GLY A 677 -32.74 24.01 -41.96
C GLY A 677 -31.45 23.20 -42.09
N ILE A 678 -31.45 22.12 -41.31
CA ILE A 678 -30.56 20.98 -41.43
C ILE A 678 -30.43 20.63 -42.92
N PRO A 679 -29.24 20.71 -43.53
CA PRO A 679 -29.03 20.17 -44.85
C PRO A 679 -29.31 18.68 -44.78
N LYS A 680 -30.22 18.17 -45.62
CA LYS A 680 -30.26 16.74 -45.94
C LYS A 680 -28.90 16.39 -46.54
N SER A 681 -27.98 15.90 -45.72
CA SER A 681 -26.75 15.30 -46.20
C SER A 681 -27.14 14.02 -46.94
N ASP A 682 -26.97 14.09 -48.25
CA ASP A 682 -27.03 12.99 -49.19
C ASP A 682 -26.18 11.83 -48.64
N TRP A 683 -26.82 10.72 -48.28
CA TRP A 683 -26.18 9.51 -47.74
C TRP A 683 -25.33 8.77 -48.79
N ARG A 684 -25.23 9.32 -50.01
CA ARG A 684 -24.42 8.82 -51.12
C ARG A 684 -23.35 9.82 -51.54
N SER A 685 -22.35 10.05 -50.71
CA SER A 685 -20.94 10.19 -51.14
C SER A 685 -20.05 10.72 -50.02
N ARG A 686 -19.12 9.88 -49.58
CA ARG A 686 -17.71 10.31 -49.50
C ARG A 686 -16.76 9.27 -50.10
N TRP A 687 -17.01 7.97 -49.96
CA TRP A 687 -15.90 7.00 -50.15
C TRP A 687 -16.18 5.70 -50.92
N GLY A 688 -17.25 5.58 -51.71
CA GLY A 688 -17.39 4.49 -52.71
C GLY A 688 -17.44 3.04 -52.23
N ASN A 689 -17.14 2.74 -50.96
CA ASN A 689 -17.21 1.43 -50.34
C ASN A 689 -18.60 1.20 -49.75
N HIS A 690 -19.16 0.01 -49.95
CA HIS A 690 -20.56 -0.24 -49.59
C HIS A 690 -20.79 -0.12 -48.06
N PRO A 691 -21.78 0.67 -47.62
CA PRO A 691 -22.05 0.89 -46.21
C PRO A 691 -22.59 -0.38 -45.55
N ILE A 692 -22.20 -0.60 -44.29
CA ILE A 692 -22.82 -1.59 -43.39
C ILE A 692 -24.32 -1.28 -43.32
N THR A 693 -25.11 -1.99 -44.13
CA THR A 693 -26.52 -1.66 -44.42
C THR A 693 -27.49 -2.69 -43.90
N THR A 694 -26.99 -3.82 -43.41
CA THR A 694 -27.78 -4.89 -42.80
C THR A 694 -27.31 -5.12 -41.37
N LEU A 695 -28.23 -5.57 -40.51
CA LEU A 695 -27.92 -5.89 -39.12
C LEU A 695 -26.87 -7.00 -39.00
N ASP A 696 -26.94 -8.01 -39.86
CA ASP A 696 -25.97 -9.11 -39.87
C ASP A 696 -24.57 -8.63 -40.26
N SER A 697 -24.47 -7.72 -41.24
CA SER A 697 -23.20 -7.08 -41.60
C SER A 697 -22.64 -6.28 -40.41
N LEU A 698 -23.47 -5.52 -39.70
CA LEU A 698 -23.03 -4.75 -38.53
C LEU A 698 -22.52 -5.66 -37.39
N LYS A 699 -23.24 -6.74 -37.10
CA LYS A 699 -22.82 -7.74 -36.10
C LYS A 699 -21.48 -8.37 -36.48
N LYS A 700 -21.30 -8.72 -37.76
CA LYS A 700 -20.04 -9.27 -38.28
C LYS A 700 -18.87 -8.30 -38.08
N HIS A 701 -19.07 -7.02 -38.40
CA HIS A 701 -18.04 -5.99 -38.22
C HIS A 701 -17.71 -5.74 -36.74
N LEU A 702 -18.69 -5.75 -35.83
CA LEU A 702 -18.42 -5.60 -34.40
C LEU A 702 -17.71 -6.82 -33.79
N HIS A 703 -17.99 -8.04 -34.28
CA HIS A 703 -17.20 -9.21 -33.93
C HIS A 703 -15.75 -9.11 -34.43
N PHE A 704 -15.58 -8.55 -35.62
CA PHE A 704 -14.26 -8.29 -36.18
C PHE A 704 -13.50 -7.23 -35.39
N ALA A 705 -14.19 -6.18 -34.93
CA ALA A 705 -13.64 -5.19 -34.00
C ALA A 705 -13.11 -5.86 -32.73
N MET A 706 -13.93 -6.70 -32.08
CA MET A 706 -13.47 -7.47 -30.92
C MET A 706 -12.26 -8.37 -31.21
N ALA A 707 -12.20 -9.00 -32.39
CA ALA A 707 -11.07 -9.83 -32.77
C ALA A 707 -9.78 -9.02 -33.00
N ILE A 708 -9.92 -7.77 -33.48
CA ILE A 708 -8.81 -6.81 -33.60
C ILE A 708 -8.28 -6.45 -32.21
N GLU A 709 -9.13 -5.95 -31.31
CA GLU A 709 -8.73 -5.56 -29.93
C GLU A 709 -8.14 -6.76 -29.16
N LEU A 710 -8.68 -7.96 -29.36
CA LEU A 710 -8.12 -9.17 -28.74
C LEU A 710 -6.72 -9.52 -29.29
N SER A 711 -6.42 -9.14 -30.54
CA SER A 711 -5.16 -9.49 -31.20
C SER A 711 -3.99 -8.56 -30.84
N THR A 712 -4.27 -7.35 -30.36
CA THR A 712 -3.26 -6.37 -29.90
C THR A 712 -2.76 -6.71 -28.49
N ILE A 713 -3.65 -7.14 -27.59
CA ILE A 713 -3.33 -7.42 -26.18
C ILE A 713 -2.13 -8.38 -25.99
N PRO A 714 -2.09 -9.59 -26.58
CA PRO A 714 -0.92 -10.45 -26.43
C PRO A 714 0.36 -9.92 -27.10
N LEU A 715 0.29 -9.10 -28.16
CA LEU A 715 1.49 -8.48 -28.74
C LEU A 715 2.16 -7.57 -27.72
N TYR A 716 1.36 -6.71 -27.10
CA TYR A 716 1.83 -5.72 -26.13
C TYR A 716 2.30 -6.41 -24.85
N LEU A 717 1.56 -7.41 -24.36
CA LEU A 717 1.97 -8.21 -23.21
C LEU A 717 3.26 -9.00 -23.45
N TYR A 718 3.42 -9.61 -24.63
CA TYR A 718 4.63 -10.37 -24.95
C TYR A 718 5.87 -9.47 -24.98
N ALA A 719 5.75 -8.30 -25.61
CA ALA A 719 6.81 -7.29 -25.59
C ALA A 719 7.10 -6.83 -24.16
N MET A 720 6.07 -6.51 -23.38
CA MET A 720 6.21 -6.09 -21.98
C MET A 720 6.91 -7.15 -21.11
N TYR A 721 6.52 -8.42 -21.18
CA TYR A 721 7.15 -9.49 -20.40
C TYR A 721 8.60 -9.77 -20.80
N SER A 722 9.02 -9.37 -22.00
CA SER A 722 10.42 -9.47 -22.41
C SER A 722 11.32 -8.42 -21.77
N ILE A 723 10.78 -7.34 -21.18
CA ILE A 723 11.59 -6.28 -20.57
C ILE A 723 12.23 -6.80 -19.28
N LYS A 724 13.56 -6.68 -19.19
CA LYS A 724 14.32 -6.96 -17.98
C LYS A 724 14.23 -5.79 -17.03
N LEU A 725 13.86 -6.08 -15.80
CA LEU A 725 14.09 -5.15 -14.70
C LEU A 725 15.61 -5.16 -14.40
N PRO A 726 16.30 -4.00 -14.33
CA PRO A 726 17.74 -3.96 -14.16
C PRO A 726 18.15 -4.63 -12.85
N ALA A 727 19.12 -5.55 -12.83
CA ALA A 727 19.43 -6.37 -11.65
C ALA A 727 19.82 -5.56 -10.39
N ASN A 728 20.41 -4.38 -10.58
CA ASN A 728 20.75 -3.41 -9.54
C ASN A 728 19.58 -2.48 -9.13
N LYS A 729 18.45 -2.57 -9.84
CA LYS A 729 17.20 -1.83 -9.62
C LYS A 729 16.01 -2.74 -9.29
N ILE A 730 16.13 -4.07 -9.48
CA ILE A 730 15.19 -5.08 -8.98
C ILE A 730 15.01 -4.94 -7.46
N LYS A 731 16.07 -4.52 -6.77
CA LYS A 731 16.08 -4.23 -5.33
C LYS A 731 16.02 -2.73 -5.01
N ASP A 732 15.84 -1.85 -6.01
CA ASP A 732 15.72 -0.40 -5.78
C ASP A 732 14.26 -0.06 -5.54
N PRO A 733 13.88 0.21 -4.28
CA PRO A 733 12.53 0.44 -3.81
C PRO A 733 11.74 1.60 -4.49
N ARG A 734 12.37 2.36 -5.39
CA ARG A 734 11.80 3.51 -6.13
C ARG A 734 11.78 3.29 -7.64
N PHE A 735 12.21 2.12 -8.12
CA PHE A 735 12.36 1.88 -9.55
C PHE A 735 10.99 1.70 -10.21
N TRP A 736 10.48 2.83 -10.66
CA TRP A 736 9.39 2.89 -11.62
C TRP A 736 9.98 2.63 -13.00
N ASP A 737 9.62 1.51 -13.64
CA ASP A 737 9.98 1.31 -15.04
C ASP A 737 8.97 2.03 -15.94
N PRO A 738 9.33 3.17 -16.57
CA PRO A 738 8.43 3.94 -17.42
C PRO A 738 7.82 3.09 -18.53
N VAL A 739 8.63 2.21 -19.11
CA VAL A 739 8.31 1.48 -20.34
C VAL A 739 7.28 0.40 -20.06
N THR A 740 7.54 -0.46 -19.06
CA THR A 740 6.60 -1.50 -18.64
C THR A 740 5.27 -0.89 -18.19
N ASN A 741 5.30 0.22 -17.45
CA ASN A 741 4.06 0.87 -17.00
C ASN A 741 3.26 1.51 -18.12
N ALA A 742 3.92 2.15 -19.10
CA ALA A 742 3.26 2.70 -20.28
C ALA A 742 2.57 1.59 -21.07
N ILE A 743 3.26 0.48 -21.37
CA ILE A 743 2.68 -0.65 -22.11
C ILE A 743 1.54 -1.31 -21.30
N ARG A 744 1.69 -1.43 -19.98
CA ARG A 744 0.65 -1.98 -19.08
C ARG A 744 -0.61 -1.13 -19.09
N GLY A 745 -0.48 0.20 -19.16
CA GLY A 745 -1.60 1.14 -19.31
C GLY A 745 -2.37 0.90 -20.61
N ILE A 746 -1.66 0.87 -21.74
CA ILE A 746 -2.23 0.58 -23.06
C ILE A 746 -2.97 -0.75 -23.07
N VAL A 747 -2.37 -1.84 -22.55
CA VAL A 747 -3.04 -3.15 -22.48
C VAL A 747 -4.35 -3.09 -21.69
N ALA A 748 -4.42 -2.28 -20.63
CA ALA A 748 -5.65 -2.12 -19.86
C ALA A 748 -6.73 -1.38 -20.65
N GLU A 749 -6.35 -0.41 -21.48
CA GLU A 749 -7.22 0.32 -22.41
C GLU A 749 -7.70 -0.55 -23.57
N GLU A 750 -6.84 -1.37 -24.18
CA GLU A 750 -7.24 -2.37 -25.19
C GLU A 750 -8.29 -3.37 -24.64
N MET A 751 -8.16 -3.76 -23.37
CA MET A 751 -9.17 -4.57 -22.69
C MET A 751 -10.48 -3.80 -22.50
N LEU A 752 -10.43 -2.49 -22.25
CA LEU A 752 -11.62 -1.64 -22.25
C LEU A 752 -12.24 -1.59 -23.65
N HIS A 753 -11.45 -1.40 -24.72
CA HIS A 753 -11.92 -1.33 -26.10
C HIS A 753 -12.63 -2.63 -26.52
N LEU A 754 -12.03 -3.77 -26.19
CA LEU A 754 -12.63 -5.09 -26.35
C LEU A 754 -14.02 -5.16 -25.68
N THR A 755 -14.13 -4.64 -24.45
CA THR A 755 -15.41 -4.68 -23.72
C THR A 755 -16.45 -3.72 -24.30
N LEU A 756 -16.05 -2.54 -24.78
CA LEU A 756 -16.92 -1.55 -25.41
C LEU A 756 -17.47 -2.08 -26.74
N ALA A 757 -16.62 -2.63 -27.61
CA ALA A 757 -17.05 -3.27 -28.84
C ALA A 757 -18.04 -4.42 -28.58
N GLY A 758 -17.76 -5.24 -27.56
CA GLY A 758 -18.66 -6.31 -27.12
C GLY A 758 -19.99 -5.81 -26.56
N ASN A 759 -20.01 -4.69 -25.84
CA ASN A 759 -21.24 -4.06 -25.37
C ASN A 759 -22.11 -3.55 -26.53
N VAL A 760 -21.51 -2.89 -27.53
CA VAL A 760 -22.23 -2.44 -28.73
C VAL A 760 -22.81 -3.64 -29.48
N LEU A 761 -22.03 -4.71 -29.69
CA LEU A 761 -22.49 -5.95 -30.30
C LEU A 761 -23.66 -6.57 -29.54
N LYS A 762 -23.56 -6.63 -28.21
CA LYS A 762 -24.59 -7.17 -27.34
C LYS A 762 -25.88 -6.34 -27.41
N ALA A 763 -25.75 -5.02 -27.45
CA ALA A 763 -26.87 -4.08 -27.52
C ALA A 763 -27.69 -4.22 -28.80
N ILE A 764 -27.07 -4.59 -29.93
CA ILE A 764 -27.77 -4.83 -31.20
C ILE A 764 -28.24 -6.28 -31.40
N GLY A 765 -28.30 -7.07 -30.31
CA GLY A 765 -28.74 -8.46 -30.33
C GLY A 765 -27.72 -9.44 -30.91
N GLY A 766 -26.42 -9.09 -30.89
CA GLY A 766 -25.31 -10.00 -31.15
C GLY A 766 -24.89 -10.78 -29.90
N THR A 767 -24.02 -11.77 -30.07
CA THR A 767 -23.47 -12.58 -28.96
C THR A 767 -21.95 -12.43 -28.95
N PRO A 768 -21.37 -11.62 -28.04
CA PRO A 768 -19.92 -11.51 -27.90
C PRO A 768 -19.25 -12.87 -27.74
N LYS A 769 -18.18 -13.12 -28.51
CA LYS A 769 -17.43 -14.38 -28.52
C LYS A 769 -15.93 -14.10 -28.49
N LEU A 770 -15.21 -14.78 -27.59
CA LEU A 770 -13.76 -14.65 -27.38
C LEU A 770 -13.06 -16.01 -27.42
N TYR A 771 -13.68 -17.07 -26.89
CA TYR A 771 -13.11 -18.41 -26.89
C TYR A 771 -13.68 -19.24 -28.06
N ALA A 772 -13.19 -18.96 -29.26
CA ALA A 772 -13.45 -19.76 -30.46
C ALA A 772 -12.30 -19.59 -31.45
N GLN A 773 -11.91 -20.65 -32.16
CA GLN A 773 -10.97 -20.49 -33.28
C GLN A 773 -11.60 -19.68 -34.41
N THR A 774 -12.86 -19.99 -34.74
CA THR A 774 -13.69 -19.26 -35.70
C THR A 774 -15.12 -19.12 -35.19
N TYR A 775 -15.79 -18.02 -35.56
CA TYR A 775 -17.20 -17.75 -35.28
C TYR A 775 -17.79 -16.92 -36.44
N ASP A 776 -18.89 -17.37 -37.05
CA ASP A 776 -19.53 -16.71 -38.21
C ASP A 776 -18.54 -16.33 -39.34
N ASP A 777 -17.68 -17.28 -39.73
CA ASP A 777 -16.59 -17.14 -40.71
C ASP A 777 -15.50 -16.11 -40.35
N ILE A 778 -15.52 -15.56 -39.13
CA ILE A 778 -14.48 -14.69 -38.58
C ILE A 778 -13.51 -15.54 -37.77
N LYS A 779 -12.21 -15.31 -37.95
CA LYS A 779 -11.19 -15.85 -37.07
C LYS A 779 -11.12 -15.00 -35.80
N ILE A 780 -11.54 -15.57 -34.67
CA ILE A 780 -11.63 -14.85 -33.39
C ILE A 780 -10.33 -14.98 -32.61
N PHE A 781 -9.83 -16.20 -32.41
CA PHE A 781 -8.60 -16.40 -31.65
C PHE A 781 -7.36 -15.99 -32.49
N PRO A 782 -6.51 -15.10 -31.97
CA PRO A 782 -5.32 -14.65 -32.70
C PRO A 782 -4.32 -15.80 -32.86
N THR A 783 -3.68 -15.87 -34.02
CA THR A 783 -2.52 -16.75 -34.22
C THR A 783 -1.39 -15.90 -34.77
N TYR A 784 -0.41 -15.57 -33.93
CA TYR A 784 0.68 -14.69 -34.30
C TYR A 784 1.55 -15.28 -35.41
N LYS A 785 2.21 -14.39 -36.17
CA LYS A 785 2.54 -14.54 -37.60
C LYS A 785 1.32 -14.44 -38.51
N MET A 786 0.39 -13.54 -38.16
CA MET A 786 -0.79 -13.22 -38.96
C MET A 786 -0.69 -11.84 -39.60
N VAL A 787 -1.49 -11.60 -40.64
CA VAL A 787 -1.74 -10.25 -41.14
C VAL A 787 -2.94 -9.70 -40.38
N MET A 788 -2.84 -8.44 -39.93
CA MET A 788 -3.94 -7.73 -39.30
C MET A 788 -5.17 -7.78 -40.22
N PRO A 789 -6.30 -8.34 -39.77
CA PRO A 789 -7.44 -8.57 -40.64
C PRO A 789 -7.97 -7.27 -41.25
N GLY A 790 -8.18 -7.22 -42.57
CA GLY A 790 -8.76 -6.05 -43.28
C GLY A 790 -7.84 -4.84 -43.47
N ARG A 791 -6.62 -4.85 -42.90
CA ARG A 791 -5.67 -3.73 -42.98
C ARG A 791 -4.97 -3.64 -44.35
N VAL A 792 -4.99 -2.44 -44.95
CA VAL A 792 -4.27 -2.10 -46.20
C VAL A 792 -3.43 -0.82 -46.02
N PRO A 793 -2.12 -0.79 -46.32
CA PRO A 793 -1.27 -1.94 -46.69
C PRO A 793 -1.23 -3.00 -45.58
N LYS A 794 -0.94 -4.24 -45.96
CA LYS A 794 -0.91 -5.38 -45.04
C LYS A 794 0.09 -5.15 -43.91
N LEU A 795 -0.37 -5.28 -42.67
CA LEU A 795 0.45 -5.21 -41.46
C LEU A 795 0.63 -6.60 -40.86
N GLU A 796 1.87 -7.08 -40.75
CA GLU A 796 2.17 -8.39 -40.16
C GLU A 796 2.35 -8.28 -38.64
N MET A 797 1.60 -9.07 -37.89
CA MET A 797 1.59 -9.12 -36.42
C MET A 797 2.34 -10.35 -35.92
N LYS A 798 3.41 -10.13 -35.15
CA LYS A 798 4.28 -11.17 -34.59
C LYS A 798 4.60 -10.91 -33.12
N LEU A 799 4.70 -11.99 -32.33
CA LEU A 799 5.18 -11.93 -30.95
C LEU A 799 6.69 -11.70 -30.96
N ARG A 800 7.11 -10.52 -30.50
CA ARG A 800 8.51 -10.10 -30.46
C ARG A 800 8.79 -9.33 -29.17
N GLN A 801 10.04 -9.42 -28.73
CA GLN A 801 10.55 -8.64 -27.61
C GLN A 801 10.36 -7.12 -27.81
N ALA A 802 10.33 -6.37 -26.71
CA ALA A 802 10.21 -4.91 -26.70
C ALA A 802 11.51 -4.25 -27.18
N THR A 803 11.83 -4.32 -28.46
CA THR A 803 12.88 -3.50 -29.06
C THR A 803 12.25 -2.33 -29.79
N LYS A 804 12.98 -1.20 -29.90
CA LYS A 804 12.49 -0.04 -30.66
C LYS A 804 12.01 -0.38 -32.08
N PRO A 805 12.70 -1.23 -32.86
CA PRO A 805 12.19 -1.66 -34.17
C PRO A 805 10.87 -2.46 -34.11
N ASN A 806 10.55 -3.12 -32.98
CA ASN A 806 9.28 -3.79 -32.84
C ASN A 806 8.12 -2.80 -32.70
N PHE A 807 8.37 -1.61 -32.13
CA PHE A 807 7.34 -0.58 -31.94
C PHE A 807 6.87 0.06 -33.26
N ASP A 808 7.62 -0.10 -34.37
CA ASP A 808 7.11 0.22 -35.71
C ASP A 808 5.82 -0.56 -36.03
N THR A 809 5.71 -1.80 -35.55
CA THR A 809 4.49 -2.60 -35.73
C THR A 809 3.35 -2.02 -34.89
N PHE A 810 3.62 -1.57 -33.67
CA PHE A 810 2.62 -0.99 -32.77
C PHE A 810 2.13 0.36 -33.30
N LEU A 811 3.02 1.21 -33.78
CA LEU A 811 2.68 2.46 -34.47
C LEU A 811 1.88 2.24 -35.76
N GLY A 812 2.12 1.12 -36.45
CA GLY A 812 1.33 0.75 -37.63
C GLY A 812 -0.10 0.32 -37.30
N ILE A 813 -0.33 -0.22 -36.09
CA ILE A 813 -1.65 -0.57 -35.55
C ILE A 813 -2.37 0.72 -35.14
N GLU A 814 -1.73 1.55 -34.29
CA GLU A 814 -2.33 2.75 -33.71
C GLU A 814 -2.26 4.00 -34.60
N LEU A 815 -1.99 3.83 -35.90
CA LEU A 815 -1.73 4.95 -36.81
C LEU A 815 -2.94 5.89 -36.88
N PRO A 816 -2.82 7.19 -36.54
CA PRO A 816 -3.95 8.11 -36.56
C PRO A 816 -4.50 8.31 -37.96
N GLN A 817 -5.81 8.50 -38.04
CA GLN A 817 -6.50 8.84 -39.28
C GLN A 817 -5.94 10.13 -39.93
N GLY A 818 -5.16 9.99 -41.00
CA GLY A 818 -4.82 11.07 -41.91
C GLY A 818 -5.88 11.31 -43.00
N ARG A 819 -5.86 12.49 -43.65
CA ARG A 819 -6.63 12.81 -44.87
C ARG A 819 -6.11 12.05 -46.09
N GLU A 820 -6.06 10.73 -46.04
CA GLU A 820 -5.70 9.88 -47.18
C GLU A 820 -6.95 9.26 -47.83
N ASP A 821 -6.79 8.85 -49.09
CA ASP A 821 -7.82 8.26 -49.94
C ASP A 821 -8.49 7.04 -49.28
N PRO A 822 -9.78 6.79 -49.57
CA PRO A 822 -10.50 5.68 -48.96
C PRO A 822 -9.97 4.33 -49.49
N PRO A 823 -10.03 3.28 -48.67
CA PRO A 823 -9.74 1.92 -49.11
C PRO A 823 -10.65 1.50 -50.28
N VAL A 824 -10.13 0.66 -51.18
CA VAL A 824 -10.80 0.30 -52.46
C VAL A 824 -11.80 -0.84 -52.28
N GLY A 825 -11.60 -1.75 -51.32
CA GLY A 825 -12.46 -2.90 -51.03
C GLY A 825 -13.34 -2.74 -49.80
N ALA A 826 -14.57 -3.29 -49.84
CA ALA A 826 -15.63 -3.05 -48.84
C ALA A 826 -15.29 -3.45 -47.40
N ASP A 827 -14.35 -4.38 -47.20
CA ASP A 827 -13.88 -4.85 -45.89
C ASP A 827 -12.41 -4.42 -45.61
N GLU A 828 -11.91 -3.43 -46.34
CA GLU A 828 -10.54 -2.91 -46.22
C GLU A 828 -10.51 -1.58 -45.47
N TYR A 829 -9.46 -1.33 -44.67
CA TYR A 829 -9.23 -0.05 -43.98
C TYR A 829 -7.73 0.30 -43.89
N HIS A 830 -7.42 1.60 -43.87
CA HIS A 830 -6.04 2.09 -43.68
C HIS A 830 -5.73 2.38 -42.21
N THR A 831 -6.72 2.74 -41.38
CA THR A 831 -6.57 2.97 -39.93
C THR A 831 -7.77 2.38 -39.17
N LEU A 832 -7.61 2.10 -37.87
CA LEU A 832 -8.70 1.61 -37.02
C LEU A 832 -9.82 2.65 -36.88
N GLY A 833 -9.49 3.93 -36.87
CA GLY A 833 -10.43 5.04 -36.92
C GLY A 833 -11.31 5.00 -38.16
N GLN A 834 -10.75 4.70 -39.34
CA GLN A 834 -11.56 4.50 -40.56
C GLN A 834 -12.51 3.30 -40.44
N PHE A 835 -12.04 2.21 -39.83
CA PHE A 835 -12.85 1.03 -39.59
C PHE A 835 -14.00 1.33 -38.63
N TYR A 836 -13.73 1.95 -37.48
CA TYR A 836 -14.73 2.31 -36.49
C TYR A 836 -15.70 3.40 -36.99
N GLU A 837 -15.27 4.35 -37.81
CA GLU A 837 -16.18 5.29 -38.48
C GLU A 837 -17.16 4.58 -39.42
N SER A 838 -16.72 3.53 -40.11
CA SER A 838 -17.61 2.71 -40.95
C SER A 838 -18.66 1.98 -40.12
N VAL A 839 -18.28 1.48 -38.92
CA VAL A 839 -19.21 0.90 -37.94
C VAL A 839 -20.21 1.94 -37.42
N LYS A 840 -19.74 3.16 -37.08
CA LYS A 840 -20.60 4.29 -36.66
C LYS A 840 -21.60 4.66 -37.76
N ASP A 841 -21.17 4.72 -39.02
CA ASP A 841 -22.05 5.02 -40.15
C ASP A 841 -23.08 3.91 -40.39
N GLY A 842 -22.71 2.64 -40.20
CA GLY A 842 -23.64 1.52 -40.21
C GLY A 842 -24.72 1.61 -39.12
N LEU A 843 -24.31 1.95 -37.89
CA LEU A 843 -25.22 2.19 -36.76
C LEU A 843 -26.20 3.33 -37.07
N LYS A 844 -25.71 4.49 -37.56
CA LYS A 844 -26.55 5.63 -37.96
C LYS A 844 -27.52 5.25 -39.08
N TYR A 845 -27.05 4.52 -40.10
CA TYR A 845 -27.86 4.06 -41.22
C TYR A 845 -29.01 3.17 -40.72
N LEU A 846 -28.70 2.11 -39.97
CA LEU A 846 -29.70 1.18 -39.47
C LEU A 846 -30.67 1.87 -38.51
N ALA A 847 -30.19 2.71 -37.60
CA ALA A 847 -31.04 3.49 -36.70
C ALA A 847 -32.05 4.35 -37.47
N GLY A 848 -31.62 5.00 -38.56
CA GLY A 848 -32.50 5.80 -39.42
C GLY A 848 -33.51 4.98 -40.26
N HIS A 849 -33.17 3.74 -40.62
CA HIS A 849 -34.00 2.90 -41.51
C HIS A 849 -34.97 1.96 -40.79
N MET A 850 -34.56 1.35 -39.68
CA MET A 850 -35.41 0.46 -38.88
C MET A 850 -35.92 1.08 -37.57
N GLY A 851 -35.36 2.21 -37.15
CA GLY A 851 -35.67 2.89 -35.89
C GLY A 851 -34.83 2.35 -34.73
N GLU A 852 -34.34 3.24 -33.86
CA GLU A 852 -33.47 2.88 -32.72
C GLU A 852 -34.08 1.82 -31.80
N GLN A 853 -35.39 1.89 -31.55
CA GLN A 853 -36.11 0.92 -30.70
C GLN A 853 -36.12 -0.51 -31.26
N LYS A 854 -35.87 -0.69 -32.57
CA LYS A 854 -35.73 -2.02 -33.19
C LYS A 854 -34.27 -2.44 -33.33
N LEU A 855 -33.34 -1.50 -33.28
CA LEU A 855 -31.90 -1.75 -33.40
C LEU A 855 -31.30 -2.11 -32.04
N PHE A 856 -31.67 -1.39 -30.98
CA PHE A 856 -31.13 -1.58 -29.63
C PHE A 856 -32.08 -2.36 -28.73
N HIS A 857 -31.61 -3.51 -28.27
CA HIS A 857 -32.31 -4.45 -27.41
C HIS A 857 -32.10 -4.07 -25.94
N HIS A 858 -33.05 -3.36 -25.34
CA HIS A 858 -32.95 -2.93 -23.93
C HIS A 858 -32.89 -4.09 -22.92
N GLU A 859 -33.40 -5.27 -23.28
CA GLU A 859 -33.24 -6.50 -22.50
C GLU A 859 -31.78 -6.94 -22.36
N SER A 860 -30.87 -6.41 -23.19
CA SER A 860 -29.44 -6.70 -23.13
C SER A 860 -28.70 -5.94 -22.02
N LEU A 861 -29.27 -4.88 -21.45
CA LEU A 861 -28.59 -3.97 -20.52
C LEU A 861 -27.97 -4.67 -19.29
N PRO A 862 -28.66 -5.63 -18.61
CA PRO A 862 -28.08 -6.33 -17.45
C PRO A 862 -26.86 -7.19 -17.80
N TYR A 863 -26.68 -7.51 -19.07
CA TYR A 863 -25.65 -8.39 -19.59
C TYR A 863 -24.42 -7.64 -20.12
N GLN A 864 -24.41 -6.30 -20.09
CA GLN A 864 -23.30 -5.49 -20.58
C GLN A 864 -22.30 -5.16 -19.46
N PHE A 865 -21.02 -4.94 -19.79
CA PHE A 865 -20.05 -4.38 -18.83
C PHE A 865 -20.44 -2.95 -18.46
N ALA A 866 -20.41 -2.62 -17.17
CA ALA A 866 -20.85 -1.34 -16.63
C ALA A 866 -19.76 -0.70 -15.77
N PRO A 867 -19.76 0.63 -15.58
CA PRO A 867 -18.79 1.30 -14.72
C PRO A 867 -18.69 0.65 -13.34
N GLY A 868 -17.47 0.40 -12.87
CA GLY A 868 -17.20 -0.26 -11.58
C GLY A 868 -17.16 -1.79 -11.64
N ILE A 869 -17.36 -2.43 -12.80
CA ILE A 869 -17.18 -3.87 -13.02
C ILE A 869 -16.11 -4.06 -14.11
N GLY A 870 -14.92 -4.55 -13.75
CA GLY A 870 -13.81 -4.75 -14.69
C GLY A 870 -12.80 -3.61 -14.66
N TYR A 871 -12.57 -2.95 -15.81
CA TYR A 871 -11.65 -1.82 -15.92
C TYR A 871 -12.09 -0.64 -15.02
N GLN A 872 -11.13 -0.07 -14.28
CA GLN A 872 -11.34 1.13 -13.48
C GLN A 872 -10.25 2.15 -13.87
N PRO A 873 -10.61 3.29 -14.47
CA PRO A 873 -9.64 4.30 -14.86
C PRO A 873 -8.93 4.88 -13.62
N ARG A 874 -7.66 5.29 -13.79
CA ARG A 874 -6.86 5.87 -12.70
C ARG A 874 -7.35 7.27 -12.30
N VAL A 875 -8.05 7.96 -13.20
CA VAL A 875 -8.63 9.28 -13.00
C VAL A 875 -10.16 9.20 -13.09
N GLN A 876 -10.87 9.97 -12.27
CA GLN A 876 -12.33 9.88 -12.13
C GLN A 876 -13.14 10.26 -13.40
N ASN A 877 -12.50 10.60 -14.52
CA ASN A 877 -13.11 11.02 -15.80
C ASN A 877 -12.38 10.49 -17.05
N ALA A 878 -11.52 9.49 -16.91
CA ALA A 878 -10.57 9.00 -17.92
C ALA A 878 -11.14 7.90 -18.85
N GLY A 879 -12.38 8.07 -19.30
CA GLY A 879 -13.06 6.98 -20.02
C GLY A 879 -13.37 5.78 -19.10
N GLY A 880 -14.23 4.88 -19.53
CA GLY A 880 -14.65 3.73 -18.73
C GLY A 880 -15.72 2.92 -19.44
N SER A 881 -16.09 1.76 -18.90
CA SER A 881 -17.10 0.91 -19.55
C SER A 881 -18.43 1.64 -19.74
N ILE A 882 -18.91 1.76 -20.97
CA ILE A 882 -20.18 2.41 -21.31
C ILE A 882 -21.24 1.34 -21.55
N VAL A 883 -22.39 1.48 -20.86
CA VAL A 883 -23.58 0.67 -21.13
C VAL A 883 -24.32 1.27 -22.32
N VAL A 884 -24.43 0.50 -23.39
CA VAL A 884 -25.02 0.91 -24.66
C VAL A 884 -26.52 0.63 -24.66
N LYS A 885 -27.32 1.70 -24.67
CA LYS A 885 -28.79 1.65 -24.62
C LYS A 885 -29.46 2.24 -25.86
N ASP A 886 -28.75 3.08 -26.61
CA ASP A 886 -29.28 3.84 -27.74
C ASP A 886 -28.15 4.19 -28.72
N LEU A 887 -28.50 4.87 -29.83
CA LEU A 887 -27.50 5.27 -30.83
C LEU A 887 -26.43 6.18 -30.20
N LYS A 888 -26.84 7.12 -29.33
CA LYS A 888 -25.91 8.07 -28.69
C LYS A 888 -24.82 7.36 -27.89
N THR A 889 -25.22 6.49 -26.97
CA THR A 889 -24.29 5.72 -26.13
C THR A 889 -23.46 4.71 -26.91
N SER A 890 -23.97 4.19 -28.03
CA SER A 890 -23.17 3.35 -28.93
C SER A 890 -22.07 4.14 -29.64
N LEU A 891 -22.35 5.38 -30.06
CA LEU A 891 -21.36 6.24 -30.69
C LEU A 891 -20.32 6.71 -29.67
N GLU A 892 -20.74 7.07 -28.45
CA GLU A 892 -19.85 7.41 -27.34
C GLU A 892 -18.86 6.25 -27.03
N ALA A 893 -19.35 5.01 -26.99
CA ALA A 893 -18.48 3.84 -26.78
C ALA A 893 -17.42 3.66 -27.89
N LEU A 894 -17.79 3.90 -29.15
CA LEU A 894 -16.85 3.82 -30.28
C LEU A 894 -15.94 5.06 -30.39
N ASP A 895 -16.37 6.22 -29.90
CA ASP A 895 -15.54 7.42 -29.81
C ASP A 895 -14.40 7.20 -28.82
N VAL A 896 -14.67 6.61 -27.64
CA VAL A 896 -13.63 6.28 -26.64
C VAL A 896 -12.54 5.39 -27.25
N ILE A 897 -12.91 4.33 -27.98
CA ILE A 897 -11.93 3.43 -28.62
C ILE A 897 -11.02 4.21 -29.58
N VAL A 898 -11.59 5.06 -30.42
CA VAL A 898 -10.82 5.83 -31.41
C VAL A 898 -9.96 6.92 -30.74
N GLU A 899 -10.49 7.58 -29.71
CA GLU A 899 -9.80 8.65 -28.99
C GLU A 899 -8.60 8.14 -28.17
N GLU A 900 -8.73 6.99 -27.51
CA GLU A 900 -7.65 6.38 -26.73
C GLU A 900 -6.61 5.67 -27.61
N GLY A 901 -7.02 5.02 -28.72
CA GLY A 901 -6.07 4.38 -29.65
C GLY A 901 -5.31 5.38 -30.53
N GLU A 902 -6.02 6.07 -31.42
CA GLU A 902 -5.44 6.92 -32.47
C GLU A 902 -5.26 8.39 -32.06
N GLY A 903 -6.14 8.91 -31.19
CA GLY A 903 -6.16 10.31 -30.76
C GLY A 903 -6.89 11.27 -31.71
N ARG A 904 -7.44 12.37 -31.17
CA ARG A 904 -7.91 13.53 -31.95
C ARG A 904 -6.85 14.64 -31.92
N ASP A 905 -6.59 15.23 -33.09
CA ASP A 905 -5.78 16.43 -33.38
C ASP A 905 -5.16 17.11 -32.13
N ASP A 906 -3.82 17.15 -32.08
CA ASP A 906 -2.88 17.39 -30.96
C ASP A 906 -3.02 18.75 -30.20
N SER A 907 -4.15 19.45 -30.30
CA SER A 907 -4.35 20.82 -29.84
C SER A 907 -5.34 21.02 -28.68
N GLU A 908 -6.00 19.98 -28.16
CA GLU A 908 -7.03 20.13 -27.10
C GLU A 908 -6.88 19.26 -25.84
N PHE A 909 -5.83 18.45 -25.67
CA PHE A 909 -5.67 17.63 -24.46
C PHE A 909 -4.84 18.32 -23.36
N ALA A 910 -5.52 18.73 -22.29
CA ALA A 910 -4.95 19.19 -21.03
C ALA A 910 -5.27 18.19 -19.88
N GLY A 911 -5.09 16.89 -20.12
CA GLY A 911 -5.26 15.79 -19.18
C GLY A 911 -4.13 14.76 -19.27
N ASP A 912 -3.99 13.90 -18.26
CA ASP A 912 -2.83 13.02 -17.98
C ASP A 912 -2.78 11.73 -18.83
N GLU A 913 -3.68 11.53 -19.79
CA GLU A 913 -3.78 10.32 -20.62
C GLU A 913 -3.66 10.69 -22.11
N ARG A 914 -2.61 10.17 -22.77
CA ARG A 914 -2.34 10.38 -24.20
C ARG A 914 -2.71 9.13 -24.99
N ALA A 915 -3.12 9.31 -26.24
CA ALA A 915 -3.45 8.20 -27.13
C ALA A 915 -2.26 7.26 -27.39
N HIS A 916 -2.53 5.97 -27.62
CA HIS A 916 -1.55 4.89 -27.72
C HIS A 916 -0.46 5.18 -28.76
N TYR A 917 -0.84 5.73 -29.91
CA TYR A 917 0.09 6.12 -30.96
C TYR A 917 1.24 7.00 -30.43
N PHE A 918 0.89 8.05 -29.68
CA PHE A 918 1.88 9.00 -29.17
C PHE A 918 2.73 8.39 -28.07
N VAL A 919 2.16 7.49 -27.26
CA VAL A 919 2.92 6.76 -26.24
C VAL A 919 3.96 5.84 -26.89
N PHE A 920 3.56 5.03 -27.89
CA PHE A 920 4.51 4.18 -28.61
C PHE A 920 5.54 4.98 -29.40
N LYS A 921 5.14 6.14 -29.94
CA LYS A 921 6.04 7.02 -30.68
C LYS A 921 7.09 7.62 -29.74
N ASP A 922 6.68 8.08 -28.57
CA ASP A 922 7.58 8.58 -27.54
C ASP A 922 8.57 7.49 -27.08
N LEU A 923 8.12 6.25 -26.91
CA LEU A 923 8.99 5.14 -26.55
C LEU A 923 9.97 4.78 -27.68
N MET A 924 9.54 4.86 -28.94
CA MET A 924 10.38 4.58 -30.11
C MET A 924 11.43 5.67 -30.33
N GLU A 925 11.01 6.94 -30.39
CA GLU A 925 11.85 8.10 -30.71
C GLU A 925 12.61 8.64 -29.49
N GLY A 926 12.12 8.37 -28.27
CA GLY A 926 12.68 8.88 -27.03
C GLY A 926 14.10 8.40 -26.76
N SER A 927 14.85 9.15 -25.95
CA SER A 927 16.23 8.82 -25.57
C SER A 927 16.34 7.64 -24.57
N GLN A 928 15.21 7.13 -24.09
CA GLN A 928 15.15 6.04 -23.12
C GLN A 928 15.66 4.73 -23.74
N THR A 929 16.28 3.90 -22.89
CA THR A 929 16.82 2.58 -23.23
C THR A 929 16.48 1.60 -22.12
N TRP A 930 16.17 0.36 -22.48
CA TRP A 930 15.86 -0.72 -21.53
C TRP A 930 16.46 -2.03 -22.02
N GLU A 931 16.69 -2.94 -21.09
CA GLU A 931 17.18 -4.28 -21.41
C GLU A 931 16.01 -5.24 -21.66
N VAL A 932 16.23 -6.25 -22.51
CA VAL A 932 15.26 -7.31 -22.75
C VAL A 932 15.87 -8.69 -22.57
N TYR A 933 15.03 -9.66 -22.20
CA TYR A 933 15.29 -11.08 -22.32
C TYR A 933 15.34 -11.44 -23.81
N ASN A 934 16.33 -12.25 -24.20
CA ASN A 934 16.41 -12.77 -25.56
C ASN A 934 15.36 -13.87 -25.74
N VAL A 935 14.11 -13.46 -25.98
CA VAL A 935 12.99 -14.37 -26.15
C VAL A 935 12.79 -14.70 -27.64
N PRO A 936 12.33 -15.91 -27.98
CA PRO A 936 12.06 -16.32 -29.37
C PRO A 936 11.01 -15.45 -30.06
N GLU A 937 11.03 -15.36 -31.39
CA GLU A 937 9.90 -14.82 -32.19
C GLU A 937 8.84 -15.93 -32.34
N ASP A 938 7.56 -15.59 -32.11
CA ASP A 938 6.41 -16.48 -32.28
C ASP A 938 6.57 -17.90 -31.67
N PRO A 939 6.92 -18.04 -30.38
CA PRO A 939 7.04 -19.36 -29.76
C PRO A 939 5.68 -20.06 -29.69
N THR A 940 5.70 -21.39 -29.75
CA THR A 940 4.51 -22.23 -29.51
C THR A 940 4.79 -23.24 -28.41
N THR A 941 3.78 -23.60 -27.63
CA THR A 941 3.93 -24.63 -26.58
C THR A 941 4.39 -25.96 -27.16
N GLU A 942 3.89 -26.35 -28.33
CA GLU A 942 4.32 -27.55 -29.04
C GLU A 942 5.78 -27.48 -29.50
N TRP A 943 6.31 -26.29 -29.74
CA TRP A 943 7.73 -26.13 -30.03
C TRP A 943 8.59 -26.45 -28.79
N TYR A 944 8.19 -26.04 -27.59
CA TYR A 944 8.88 -26.45 -26.35
C TYR A 944 8.82 -27.96 -26.11
N ALA A 945 7.71 -28.62 -26.45
CA ALA A 945 7.61 -30.08 -26.42
C ALA A 945 8.61 -30.75 -27.37
N LYS A 946 8.73 -30.25 -28.61
CA LYS A 946 9.67 -30.76 -29.63
C LYS A 946 11.14 -30.57 -29.23
N LEU A 947 11.44 -29.54 -28.44
CA LEU A 947 12.77 -29.32 -27.88
C LEU A 947 13.07 -30.22 -26.66
N GLY A 948 12.11 -31.03 -26.20
CA GLY A 948 12.29 -31.87 -25.01
C GLY A 948 12.29 -31.09 -23.70
N LEU A 949 11.87 -29.82 -23.70
CA LEU A 949 11.87 -28.93 -22.55
C LEU A 949 10.60 -29.13 -21.72
N ARG A 950 10.53 -30.27 -21.01
CA ARG A 950 9.33 -30.74 -20.30
C ARG A 950 8.76 -29.69 -19.32
N GLN A 951 9.60 -29.06 -18.52
CA GLN A 951 9.18 -28.07 -17.53
C GLN A 951 8.58 -26.82 -18.20
N ILE A 952 9.32 -26.24 -19.14
CA ILE A 952 8.89 -25.06 -19.92
C ILE A 952 7.59 -25.37 -20.67
N TYR A 953 7.46 -26.57 -21.24
CA TYR A 953 6.23 -27.03 -21.88
C TYR A 953 5.04 -26.98 -20.93
N HIS A 954 5.16 -27.54 -19.72
CA HIS A 954 4.04 -27.55 -18.77
C HIS A 954 3.74 -26.16 -18.21
N VAL A 955 4.73 -25.29 -17.99
CA VAL A 955 4.48 -23.89 -17.59
C VAL A 955 3.76 -23.13 -18.71
N SER A 956 4.25 -23.24 -19.95
CA SER A 956 3.66 -22.61 -21.14
C SER A 956 2.23 -23.11 -21.40
N ARG A 957 2.00 -24.42 -21.25
CA ARG A 957 0.66 -25.02 -21.42
C ARG A 957 -0.33 -24.54 -20.36
N THR A 958 0.09 -24.41 -19.11
CA THR A 958 -0.75 -23.84 -18.05
C THR A 958 -1.02 -22.36 -18.27
N PHE A 959 -0.03 -21.60 -18.76
CA PHE A 959 -0.22 -20.21 -19.16
C PHE A 959 -1.31 -20.09 -20.24
N ASP A 960 -1.22 -20.91 -21.30
CA ASP A 960 -2.20 -20.89 -22.40
C ASP A 960 -3.59 -21.34 -21.95
N ALA A 961 -3.67 -22.36 -21.08
CA ALA A 961 -4.92 -22.77 -20.45
C ALA A 961 -5.53 -21.63 -19.59
N ALA A 962 -4.71 -20.95 -18.79
CA ALA A 962 -5.15 -19.83 -17.95
C ALA A 962 -5.64 -18.65 -18.81
N TYR A 963 -4.95 -18.35 -19.93
CA TYR A 963 -5.35 -17.31 -20.87
C TYR A 963 -6.68 -17.66 -21.55
N CYS A 964 -6.83 -18.88 -22.06
CA CYS A 964 -8.08 -19.34 -22.64
C CYS A 964 -9.24 -19.36 -21.61
N TYR A 965 -8.96 -19.70 -20.35
CA TYR A 965 -9.94 -19.65 -19.27
C TYR A 965 -10.33 -18.21 -18.90
N LEU A 966 -9.40 -17.25 -19.00
CA LEU A 966 -9.71 -15.82 -18.88
C LEU A 966 -10.67 -15.37 -19.99
N LEU A 967 -10.42 -15.76 -21.24
CA LEU A 967 -11.32 -15.44 -22.36
C LEU A 967 -12.72 -16.06 -22.17
N LEU A 968 -12.80 -17.31 -21.72
CA LEU A 968 -14.07 -17.95 -21.35
C LEU A 968 -14.78 -17.20 -20.22
N THR A 969 -14.04 -16.76 -19.20
CA THR A 969 -14.59 -16.00 -18.07
C THR A 969 -15.17 -14.66 -18.55
N ILE A 970 -14.43 -13.92 -19.38
CA ILE A 970 -14.91 -12.65 -19.95
C ILE A 970 -16.13 -12.88 -20.85
N GLU A 971 -16.09 -13.88 -21.72
CA GLU A 971 -17.22 -14.27 -22.58
C GLU A 971 -18.49 -14.57 -21.74
N LYS A 972 -18.32 -15.31 -20.64
CA LYS A 972 -19.42 -15.67 -19.73
C LYS A 972 -20.09 -14.43 -19.13
N LEU A 973 -19.34 -13.37 -18.84
CA LEU A 973 -19.89 -12.16 -18.22
C LEU A 973 -20.94 -11.45 -19.10
N TRP A 974 -20.91 -11.61 -20.44
CA TRP A 974 -21.96 -11.12 -21.35
C TRP A 974 -23.23 -11.99 -21.41
N THR A 975 -23.27 -13.08 -20.64
CA THR A 975 -24.41 -14.00 -20.55
C THR A 975 -25.12 -13.94 -19.21
N MET A 976 -24.56 -13.22 -18.24
CA MET A 976 -25.07 -13.13 -16.89
C MET A 976 -25.85 -11.82 -16.69
N SER A 977 -27.06 -11.90 -16.12
CA SER A 977 -27.84 -10.72 -15.72
C SER A 977 -27.58 -10.32 -14.27
N GLU A 978 -27.16 -11.27 -13.44
CA GLU A 978 -26.99 -11.07 -12.00
C GLU A 978 -25.66 -10.38 -11.70
N GLU A 979 -25.75 -9.10 -11.33
CA GLU A 979 -24.60 -8.23 -11.09
C GLU A 979 -23.68 -8.72 -9.97
N GLU A 980 -24.23 -9.33 -8.91
CA GLU A 980 -23.45 -9.84 -7.78
C GLU A 980 -22.57 -11.02 -8.20
N GLU A 981 -23.13 -11.99 -8.93
CA GLU A 981 -22.39 -13.14 -9.45
C GLU A 981 -21.36 -12.72 -10.51
N ARG A 982 -21.67 -11.70 -11.32
CA ARG A 982 -20.69 -11.10 -12.23
C ARG A 982 -19.51 -10.49 -11.49
N ARG A 983 -19.76 -9.70 -10.44
CA ARG A 983 -18.71 -9.10 -9.60
C ARG A 983 -17.85 -10.17 -8.92
N LYS A 984 -18.47 -11.24 -8.43
CA LYS A 984 -17.78 -12.40 -7.87
C LYS A 984 -16.80 -13.00 -8.88
N LEU A 985 -17.23 -13.25 -10.12
CA LEU A 985 -16.34 -13.77 -11.16
C LEU A 985 -15.24 -12.78 -11.60
N VAL A 986 -15.53 -11.47 -11.65
CA VAL A 986 -14.50 -10.47 -11.96
C VAL A 986 -13.41 -10.48 -10.89
N LEU A 987 -13.80 -10.44 -9.61
CA LEU A 987 -12.87 -10.41 -8.48
C LEU A 987 -12.12 -11.74 -8.30
N ALA A 988 -12.85 -12.86 -8.31
CA ALA A 988 -12.26 -14.17 -8.03
C ALA A 988 -11.53 -14.77 -9.22
N ASN A 989 -11.98 -14.52 -10.47
CA ASN A 989 -11.37 -15.13 -11.66
C ASN A 989 -10.57 -14.12 -12.47
N MET A 990 -11.16 -13.02 -12.97
CA MET A 990 -10.42 -12.13 -13.89
C MET A 990 -9.15 -11.56 -13.26
N TYR A 991 -9.25 -10.94 -12.07
CA TYR A 991 -8.07 -10.39 -11.40
C TYR A 991 -7.08 -11.47 -10.95
N SER A 992 -7.57 -12.59 -10.40
CA SER A 992 -6.71 -13.71 -10.00
C SER A 992 -5.97 -14.32 -11.18
N LEU A 993 -6.63 -14.48 -12.34
CA LEU A 993 -6.00 -14.98 -13.56
C LEU A 993 -4.96 -14.00 -14.08
N MET A 994 -5.31 -12.71 -14.20
CA MET A 994 -4.41 -11.71 -14.78
C MET A 994 -3.17 -11.47 -13.89
N LEU A 995 -3.39 -11.23 -12.59
CA LEU A 995 -2.33 -10.81 -11.67
C LEU A 995 -1.74 -11.97 -10.85
N GLY A 996 -2.55 -12.95 -10.48
CA GLY A 996 -2.14 -14.08 -9.63
C GLY A 996 -1.66 -15.31 -10.40
N VAL A 997 -1.95 -15.43 -11.70
CA VAL A 997 -1.59 -16.61 -12.51
C VAL A 997 -0.77 -16.26 -13.74
N LEU A 998 -1.31 -15.49 -14.68
CA LEU A 998 -0.68 -15.18 -15.97
C LEU A 998 0.62 -14.40 -15.79
N ALA A 999 0.60 -13.28 -15.06
CA ALA A 999 1.80 -12.48 -14.87
C ALA A 999 2.95 -13.25 -14.15
N PRO A 1000 2.71 -13.98 -13.05
CA PRO A 1000 3.73 -14.83 -12.43
C PRO A 1000 4.25 -15.95 -13.34
N LEU A 1001 3.37 -16.64 -14.09
CA LEU A 1001 3.79 -17.69 -15.02
C LEU A 1001 4.63 -17.13 -16.18
N ALA A 1002 4.29 -15.94 -16.69
CA ALA A 1002 5.07 -15.25 -17.72
C ALA A 1002 6.46 -14.88 -17.20
N LYS A 1003 6.56 -14.31 -15.99
CA LYS A 1003 7.83 -14.03 -15.33
C LYS A 1003 8.67 -15.30 -15.13
N LEU A 1004 8.03 -16.43 -14.79
CA LEU A 1004 8.72 -17.72 -14.69
C LEU A 1004 9.19 -18.26 -16.04
N LEU A 1005 8.49 -17.99 -17.16
CA LEU A 1005 8.93 -18.43 -18.48
C LEU A 1005 10.18 -17.67 -18.94
N VAL A 1006 10.19 -16.34 -18.81
CA VAL A 1006 11.32 -15.50 -19.27
C VAL A 1006 12.61 -15.66 -18.47
N THR A 1007 12.57 -16.43 -17.39
CA THR A 1007 13.77 -16.81 -16.60
C THR A 1007 14.32 -18.19 -16.96
N GLN A 1008 13.63 -18.97 -17.81
CA GLN A 1008 14.03 -20.34 -18.13
C GLN A 1008 14.82 -20.43 -19.44
N PRO A 1009 16.07 -20.90 -19.44
CA PRO A 1009 16.89 -21.02 -20.65
C PRO A 1009 16.40 -22.15 -21.57
N LEU A 1010 16.54 -21.96 -22.88
CA LEU A 1010 16.17 -22.97 -23.88
C LEU A 1010 17.22 -24.08 -24.06
N ASN A 1011 18.43 -23.90 -23.52
CA ASN A 1011 19.54 -24.87 -23.56
C ASN A 1011 19.93 -25.34 -24.98
N ASP A 1012 19.75 -24.48 -25.98
CA ASP A 1012 19.98 -24.77 -27.40
C ASP A 1012 21.34 -24.23 -27.92
N GLY A 1013 22.24 -23.85 -27.01
CA GLY A 1013 23.52 -23.22 -27.33
C GLY A 1013 23.44 -21.72 -27.61
N THR A 1014 22.25 -21.11 -27.51
CA THR A 1014 22.04 -19.65 -27.52
C THR A 1014 21.76 -19.13 -26.11
N ASP A 1015 21.81 -17.82 -25.92
CA ASP A 1015 21.41 -17.14 -24.67
C ASP A 1015 19.89 -16.92 -24.58
N ARG A 1016 19.10 -17.64 -25.39
CA ARG A 1016 17.64 -17.50 -25.43
C ARG A 1016 16.96 -18.13 -24.23
N VAL A 1017 15.89 -17.48 -23.80
CA VAL A 1017 15.00 -17.92 -22.73
C VAL A 1017 13.59 -18.17 -23.27
N ALA A 1018 12.78 -18.91 -22.52
CA ALA A 1018 11.39 -19.16 -22.87
C ALA A 1018 10.51 -17.91 -22.72
N ALA A 1019 9.29 -17.97 -23.25
CA ALA A 1019 8.33 -16.88 -23.19
C ALA A 1019 6.88 -17.42 -23.30
N PRO A 1020 5.88 -16.62 -22.91
CA PRO A 1020 4.47 -16.98 -23.07
C PRO A 1020 4.09 -17.17 -24.55
N CYS A 1021 3.29 -18.19 -24.87
CA CYS A 1021 2.97 -18.51 -26.27
C CYS A 1021 1.61 -17.95 -26.73
N PHE A 1022 0.66 -17.75 -25.80
CA PHE A 1022 -0.71 -17.36 -26.11
C PHE A 1022 -1.37 -18.29 -27.15
N CYS A 1023 -1.06 -19.59 -27.10
CA CYS A 1023 -1.65 -20.56 -28.02
C CYS A 1023 -3.06 -20.96 -27.59
N TRP A 1024 -3.81 -21.48 -28.55
CA TRP A 1024 -5.13 -22.06 -28.30
C TRP A 1024 -5.00 -23.29 -27.40
N TYR A 1025 -5.61 -23.25 -26.23
CA TYR A 1025 -5.81 -24.42 -25.37
C TYR A 1025 -7.23 -24.96 -25.55
N ASP A 1026 -7.36 -26.19 -26.04
CA ASP A 1026 -8.65 -26.81 -26.32
C ASP A 1026 -9.20 -27.56 -25.08
N PHE A 1027 -10.09 -26.92 -24.33
CA PHE A 1027 -10.84 -27.56 -23.25
C PHE A 1027 -11.77 -28.66 -23.78
N LYS A 1028 -11.42 -29.92 -23.51
CA LYS A 1028 -12.12 -31.08 -24.09
C LYS A 1028 -13.45 -31.34 -23.39
N ALA A 1029 -14.53 -31.38 -24.16
CA ALA A 1029 -15.82 -31.84 -23.68
C ALA A 1029 -15.72 -33.28 -23.11
N GLY A 1030 -16.30 -33.52 -21.94
CA GLY A 1030 -16.29 -34.83 -21.27
C GLY A 1030 -15.07 -35.09 -20.37
N GLN A 1031 -14.08 -34.18 -20.30
CA GLN A 1031 -12.92 -34.30 -19.40
C GLN A 1031 -13.02 -33.41 -18.14
N GLY A 1032 -14.24 -33.11 -17.72
CA GLY A 1032 -14.53 -32.16 -16.63
C GLY A 1032 -14.70 -30.72 -17.13
N THR A 1033 -15.05 -29.82 -16.22
CA THR A 1033 -15.22 -28.38 -16.50
C THR A 1033 -13.88 -27.77 -16.94
N PRO A 1034 -13.89 -26.66 -17.71
CA PRO A 1034 -12.66 -25.96 -18.09
C PRO A 1034 -11.78 -25.62 -16.88
N PHE A 1035 -12.39 -25.28 -15.74
CA PHE A 1035 -11.67 -25.01 -14.50
C PHE A 1035 -10.91 -26.23 -13.96
N LYS A 1036 -11.56 -27.41 -13.97
CA LYS A 1036 -10.91 -28.67 -13.56
C LYS A 1036 -9.74 -29.03 -14.47
N GLN A 1037 -9.87 -28.77 -15.78
CA GLN A 1037 -8.80 -28.98 -16.74
C GLN A 1037 -7.63 -28.00 -16.50
N LEU A 1038 -7.90 -26.72 -16.26
CA LEU A 1038 -6.88 -25.73 -15.86
C LEU A 1038 -6.13 -26.15 -14.58
N ARG A 1039 -6.86 -26.63 -13.55
CA ARG A 1039 -6.25 -27.19 -12.33
C ARG A 1039 -5.38 -28.40 -12.62
N ALA A 1040 -5.80 -29.27 -13.55
CA ALA A 1040 -5.01 -30.43 -13.96
C ALA A 1040 -3.72 -30.02 -14.67
N GLU A 1041 -3.75 -28.98 -15.50
CA GLU A 1041 -2.54 -28.41 -16.12
C GLU A 1041 -1.61 -27.80 -15.07
N MET A 1042 -2.12 -26.99 -14.13
CA MET A 1042 -1.30 -26.46 -13.04
C MET A 1042 -0.67 -27.57 -12.20
N LYS A 1043 -1.43 -28.64 -11.92
CA LYS A 1043 -0.90 -29.83 -11.25
C LYS A 1043 0.18 -30.51 -12.09
N ALA A 1044 0.02 -30.60 -13.40
CA ALA A 1044 1.04 -31.14 -14.30
C ALA A 1044 2.30 -30.25 -14.33
N THR A 1045 2.17 -28.93 -14.28
CA THR A 1045 3.28 -27.99 -14.10
C THR A 1045 4.02 -28.28 -12.81
N MET A 1046 3.34 -28.35 -11.67
CA MET A 1046 4.00 -28.68 -10.40
C MET A 1046 4.70 -30.04 -10.43
N LEU A 1047 4.02 -31.06 -10.95
CA LEU A 1047 4.60 -32.40 -11.10
C LEU A 1047 5.78 -32.44 -12.07
N SER A 1048 5.89 -31.50 -13.02
CA SER A 1048 7.04 -31.43 -13.92
C SER A 1048 8.33 -30.98 -13.22
N TYR A 1049 8.20 -30.29 -12.08
CA TYR A 1049 9.32 -29.90 -11.22
C TYR A 1049 9.56 -30.87 -10.05
N VAL A 1050 8.67 -31.86 -9.86
CA VAL A 1050 8.79 -32.91 -8.84
C VAL A 1050 9.20 -34.21 -9.54
N GLN A 1051 10.47 -34.60 -9.45
CA GLN A 1051 10.91 -35.90 -9.96
C GLN A 1051 11.22 -36.86 -8.81
N VAL A 1052 10.62 -38.05 -8.87
CA VAL A 1052 10.99 -39.25 -8.10
C VAL A 1052 12.00 -40.03 -8.93
N ALA A 1053 13.18 -40.29 -8.38
CA ALA A 1053 14.15 -41.22 -8.94
C ALA A 1053 13.66 -42.66 -8.72
N ALA A 1054 13.51 -43.42 -9.78
CA ALA A 1054 13.55 -44.88 -9.69
C ALA A 1054 14.24 -45.40 -10.94
N GLU A 1055 15.54 -45.71 -10.82
CA GLU A 1055 16.21 -46.81 -11.50
C GLU A 1055 17.61 -46.97 -10.87
N THR A 1056 17.71 -47.91 -9.90
CA THR A 1056 18.89 -48.43 -9.16
C THR A 1056 19.23 -47.83 -7.79
N ASP A 1057 19.65 -48.72 -6.88
CA ASP A 1057 19.77 -48.51 -5.42
C ASP A 1057 20.93 -47.60 -4.96
N ASP A 1058 21.83 -47.15 -5.86
CA ASP A 1058 23.11 -46.53 -5.45
C ASP A 1058 23.42 -45.15 -6.08
N GLN A 1059 22.42 -44.39 -6.57
CA GLN A 1059 22.66 -43.01 -7.02
C GLN A 1059 21.54 -42.05 -6.59
N VAL A 1060 21.77 -41.33 -5.49
CA VAL A 1060 21.00 -40.12 -5.15
C VAL A 1060 21.66 -38.94 -5.86
N VAL A 1061 21.13 -38.54 -7.01
CA VAL A 1061 21.32 -37.19 -7.53
C VAL A 1061 20.02 -36.44 -7.26
N GLU A 1062 19.99 -35.68 -6.18
CA GLU A 1062 19.00 -34.64 -5.93
C GLU A 1062 19.27 -33.49 -6.89
N HIS A 1063 18.43 -33.34 -7.93
CA HIS A 1063 18.17 -32.02 -8.48
C HIS A 1063 16.86 -31.53 -7.86
N ASP A 1064 16.99 -30.94 -6.67
CA ASP A 1064 15.95 -30.16 -6.02
C ASP A 1064 15.82 -28.81 -6.77
N PHE A 1065 14.65 -28.56 -7.36
CA PHE A 1065 14.28 -27.23 -7.90
C PHE A 1065 13.36 -26.48 -6.92
N GLY A 1066 13.57 -26.65 -5.61
CA GLY A 1066 12.77 -26.09 -4.53
C GLY A 1066 12.32 -24.64 -4.77
N ASP A 1067 13.22 -23.78 -5.25
CA ASP A 1067 12.93 -22.37 -5.58
C ASP A 1067 11.82 -22.20 -6.63
N GLN A 1068 11.74 -23.06 -7.65
CA GLN A 1068 10.73 -22.97 -8.70
C GLN A 1068 9.38 -23.53 -8.23
N ILE A 1069 9.38 -24.57 -7.39
CA ILE A 1069 8.16 -25.09 -6.76
C ILE A 1069 7.57 -24.05 -5.81
N GLN A 1070 8.40 -23.37 -5.01
CA GLN A 1070 7.93 -22.29 -4.15
C GLN A 1070 7.39 -21.09 -4.95
N THR A 1071 7.88 -20.86 -6.18
CA THR A 1071 7.32 -19.86 -7.10
C THR A 1071 5.93 -20.26 -7.62
N LEU A 1072 5.68 -21.56 -7.79
CA LEU A 1072 4.41 -22.10 -8.32
C LEU A 1072 3.31 -22.23 -7.25
N LEU A 1073 3.64 -22.32 -5.96
CA LEU A 1073 2.66 -22.49 -4.87
C LEU A 1073 1.70 -21.29 -4.69
N PRO A 1074 2.14 -20.02 -4.70
CA PRO A 1074 1.24 -18.87 -4.69
C PRO A 1074 0.32 -18.85 -5.92
N ILE A 1075 0.84 -19.23 -7.08
CA ILE A 1075 0.08 -19.32 -8.33
C ILE A 1075 -1.02 -20.39 -8.19
N GLN A 1076 -0.69 -21.56 -7.65
CA GLN A 1076 -1.66 -22.61 -7.35
C GLN A 1076 -2.71 -22.12 -6.35
N THR A 1077 -2.30 -21.39 -5.31
CA THR A 1077 -3.20 -20.86 -4.28
C THR A 1077 -4.18 -19.84 -4.88
N ALA A 1078 -3.69 -18.92 -5.73
CA ALA A 1078 -4.53 -17.99 -6.45
C ALA A 1078 -5.54 -18.74 -7.32
N LEU A 1079 -5.08 -19.77 -8.06
CA LEU A 1079 -5.91 -20.59 -8.93
C LEU A 1079 -6.96 -21.40 -8.14
N ASP A 1080 -6.59 -21.96 -6.98
CA ASP A 1080 -7.49 -22.73 -6.11
C ASP A 1080 -8.54 -21.85 -5.41
N SER A 1081 -8.32 -20.54 -5.33
CA SER A 1081 -9.29 -19.57 -4.81
C SER A 1081 -10.34 -19.11 -5.84
N MET A 1082 -10.17 -19.48 -7.12
CA MET A 1082 -11.08 -19.10 -8.20
C MET A 1082 -12.36 -19.95 -8.22
N MET A 1083 -13.38 -19.43 -8.90
CA MET A 1083 -14.67 -20.10 -9.08
C MET A 1083 -14.73 -20.85 -10.41
N ASP A 1084 -15.47 -21.94 -10.44
CA ASP A 1084 -15.80 -22.64 -11.69
C ASP A 1084 -16.88 -21.86 -12.45
N ILE A 1085 -16.60 -21.46 -13.71
CA ILE A 1085 -17.54 -20.68 -14.54
C ILE A 1085 -18.83 -21.43 -14.90
N ASP A 1086 -18.85 -22.75 -14.76
CA ASP A 1086 -20.03 -23.58 -15.05
C ASP A 1086 -20.91 -23.78 -13.82
N THR A 1087 -20.30 -23.98 -12.64
CA THR A 1087 -21.04 -24.28 -11.39
C THR A 1087 -21.22 -23.08 -10.47
N TYR A 1088 -20.45 -22.00 -10.66
CA TYR A 1088 -20.41 -20.83 -9.76
C TYR A 1088 -20.07 -21.16 -8.31
N GLU A 1089 -19.55 -22.35 -8.06
CA GLU A 1089 -19.12 -22.79 -6.73
C GLU A 1089 -17.60 -22.69 -6.64
N PRO A 1090 -17.05 -22.21 -5.50
CA PRO A 1090 -15.66 -22.52 -5.19
C PRO A 1090 -15.51 -24.05 -5.09
N PRO A 1091 -14.36 -24.63 -5.44
CA PRO A 1091 -14.23 -26.07 -5.52
C PRO A 1091 -14.65 -26.77 -4.21
N THR A 1092 -15.81 -27.44 -4.21
CA THR A 1092 -16.27 -28.27 -3.11
C THR A 1092 -15.37 -29.50 -3.03
N GLY A 1093 -14.39 -29.44 -2.14
CA GLY A 1093 -13.50 -30.57 -1.95
C GLY A 1093 -12.37 -30.20 -1.01
N ARG A 1094 -12.53 -30.54 0.27
CA ARG A 1094 -11.38 -30.89 1.11
C ARG A 1094 -10.44 -31.72 0.25
N ILE A 1095 -9.20 -31.27 0.04
CA ILE A 1095 -8.10 -32.20 -0.12
C ILE A 1095 -8.03 -32.92 1.23
N THR A 1096 -8.87 -33.93 1.43
CA THR A 1096 -8.70 -34.83 2.55
C THR A 1096 -7.33 -35.45 2.35
N ARG A 1097 -6.49 -35.37 3.38
CA ARG A 1097 -5.15 -35.99 3.54
C ARG A 1097 -4.97 -37.43 3.00
N LYS A 1098 -6.01 -38.09 2.49
CA LYS A 1098 -6.01 -39.49 2.04
C LYS A 1098 -5.54 -39.73 0.60
N GLY A 1099 -5.31 -38.70 -0.22
CA GLY A 1099 -4.81 -38.86 -1.60
C GLY A 1099 -3.28 -38.86 -1.76
N LEU A 1100 -2.53 -38.54 -0.69
CA LEU A 1100 -1.06 -38.46 -0.67
C LEU A 1100 -0.41 -39.56 0.19
N ASN A 1101 -1.20 -40.53 0.66
CA ASN A 1101 -0.77 -41.57 1.62
C ASN A 1101 -0.12 -42.80 0.98
N VAL A 1102 0.82 -42.63 0.04
CA VAL A 1102 1.73 -43.74 -0.37
C VAL A 1102 3.21 -43.31 -0.42
N ALA A 1103 3.58 -42.15 0.13
CA ALA A 1103 5.00 -41.76 0.23
C ALA A 1103 5.37 -41.10 1.57
N HIS A 1104 4.65 -41.42 2.65
CA HIS A 1104 5.04 -41.00 4.00
C HIS A 1104 5.53 -42.21 4.80
N THR A 1105 6.85 -42.42 4.79
CA THR A 1105 7.64 -42.73 5.98
C THR A 1105 9.11 -42.64 5.62
N GLN A 1106 9.78 -41.66 6.24
CA GLN A 1106 11.22 -41.36 6.27
C GLN A 1106 11.64 -40.16 5.42
N GLY A 1107 11.99 -39.07 6.12
CA GLY A 1107 12.56 -37.86 5.53
C GLY A 1107 11.75 -36.57 5.73
N PHE A 1108 11.17 -36.34 6.92
CA PHE A 1108 10.75 -34.99 7.32
C PHE A 1108 11.53 -34.58 8.58
N LYS A 1109 12.61 -33.85 8.37
CA LYS A 1109 13.21 -32.91 9.33
C LYS A 1109 13.71 -31.73 8.50
N GLY A 1110 13.22 -30.54 8.84
CA GLY A 1110 13.64 -29.29 8.21
C GLY A 1110 12.54 -28.72 7.32
N PHE A 1111 11.51 -28.19 7.96
CA PHE A 1111 10.61 -27.21 7.40
C PHE A 1111 10.29 -26.29 8.60
N ALA A 1112 10.95 -25.12 8.60
CA ALA A 1112 10.59 -23.86 9.24
C ALA A 1112 10.79 -22.74 8.22
#